data_AF-A0A517WED0-F1
#
_entry.id   AF-A0A517WED0-F1
#
_cell.length_a   1.000
_cell.length_b   1.000
_cell.length_c   1.000
_cell.angle_alpha   90.00
_cell.angle_beta   90.00
_cell.angle_gamma   90.00
#
_symmetry.space_group_name_H-M   'P 1'
#
loop_
_entity.id
_entity.type
_entity.pdbx_description
1 polymer ?
#
loop_
_entity_poly.entity_id
_entity_poly.type
_entity_poly.pdbx_seq_one_letter_code
_entity_poly.pdbx_strand_id
1 'polypeptide(L)'
;MIKRTLLLLTLVFTVSSLALADADSPQPKIKLSPETEKKCLAVLREAIQSDEFWPSMHAAEALTLAGKGAEVRKIVEPKLRTDKDDQHRCGLARELVRAGDRSKAAIMFQILAGKNPYGHVHACESLYKVNELGNGTLIREAMKSEDPKKAMMAAALLCRWGNPEGFQVVRKYLEDPDVKLASIAAWIIARVGEKQDIPALKANLKRTDDAFTRCYFECALAMLGDAEGLAAVKRNLSSEDAAVKTYSAIFAGEAGASNLKDKLIKQLDDETLDARVRAAQALIVLAKAEAPKDEIIVTDVYEASKEYPRYSEGSILPLNDGSLLFATTQFIGSGSDFATARIIAKKSTDGGRTWSKPRVLQENTGKKNVMSATLRYLAGPEHEQRPIGLFYLKKNTLSDLKAYLKISNDNGKTFGPPTEITTPPGYHVMNNDRITILSTGRWLAPVASTADVHKENHFVCTCFISDDQGKSWRQSKGKVDYARRGAMEPEVFELKDGRVLMIFRTQFGHIGSSVSGDGGNTWSTPASWGVRAPEAPATLRRVPSTGDLMLIWNDNYDPKAKSHGGTRSPLTVAISDNEGHSWKIKRNLETETDHGYSYISLIFYQGRAIMGYYVSDPDRKISSRFRSIPLAWFYEETAD
;
A
#
# COMPACT_ATOMS: atom_id res chain seq x y z
N MET A 1 -23.87 -74.16 9.89
CA MET A 1 -23.83 -73.85 8.45
C MET A 1 -24.75 -72.67 8.17
N ILE A 2 -24.33 -71.44 8.49
CA ILE A 2 -25.09 -70.20 8.23
C ILE A 2 -24.06 -69.09 7.97
N LYS A 3 -24.09 -68.53 6.76
CA LYS A 3 -23.18 -67.47 6.28
C LYS A 3 -23.53 -66.14 6.99
N ARG A 4 -22.50 -65.47 7.52
CA ARG A 4 -22.58 -64.13 8.12
C ARG A 4 -22.71 -63.07 7.02
N THR A 5 -23.77 -62.27 7.11
CA THR A 5 -23.98 -61.04 6.33
C THR A 5 -23.04 -59.95 6.84
N LEU A 6 -22.15 -59.47 5.98
CA LEU A 6 -21.25 -58.35 6.24
C LEU A 6 -21.99 -57.05 5.89
N LEU A 7 -22.35 -56.27 6.89
CA LEU A 7 -22.91 -54.92 6.71
C LEU A 7 -21.73 -53.96 6.47
N LEU A 8 -21.62 -53.44 5.25
CA LEU A 8 -20.63 -52.43 4.87
C LEU A 8 -21.12 -51.06 5.38
N LEU A 9 -20.55 -50.57 6.48
CA LEU A 9 -20.78 -49.20 6.95
C LEU A 9 -19.78 -48.27 6.26
N THR A 10 -20.22 -47.62 5.18
CA THR A 10 -19.48 -46.52 4.53
C THR A 10 -19.50 -45.30 5.45
N LEU A 11 -18.42 -45.12 6.20
CA LEU A 11 -18.17 -43.91 6.98
C LEU A 11 -17.70 -42.80 6.03
N VAL A 12 -18.63 -41.96 5.58
CA VAL A 12 -18.31 -40.72 4.87
C VAL A 12 -17.75 -39.74 5.90
N PHE A 13 -16.42 -39.62 5.96
CA PHE A 13 -15.77 -38.49 6.63
C PHE A 13 -16.06 -37.22 5.81
N THR A 14 -17.11 -36.50 6.18
CA THR A 14 -17.19 -35.08 5.87
C THR A 14 -16.11 -34.36 6.66
N VAL A 15 -14.98 -34.10 6.01
CA VAL A 15 -14.01 -33.12 6.50
C VAL A 15 -14.68 -31.75 6.37
N SER A 16 -15.48 -31.40 7.37
CA SER A 16 -15.85 -30.02 7.63
C SER A 16 -14.56 -29.28 7.90
N SER A 17 -14.11 -28.52 6.91
CA SER A 17 -13.09 -27.48 7.07
C SER A 17 -13.67 -26.36 7.93
N LEU A 18 -13.82 -26.65 9.22
CA LEU A 18 -13.81 -25.63 10.24
C LEU A 18 -12.39 -25.06 10.21
N ALA A 19 -12.24 -23.94 9.51
CA ALA A 19 -11.12 -23.06 9.73
C ALA A 19 -11.00 -22.91 11.26
N LEU A 20 -9.90 -23.39 11.81
CA LEU A 20 -9.47 -22.97 13.14
C LEU A 20 -9.40 -21.44 13.05
N ALA A 21 -10.40 -20.76 13.59
CA ALA A 21 -10.26 -19.37 13.90
C ALA A 21 -9.10 -19.32 14.89
N ASP A 22 -7.94 -18.82 14.44
CA ASP A 22 -6.77 -18.68 15.28
C ASP A 22 -7.18 -18.00 16.59
N ALA A 23 -6.78 -18.59 17.71
CA ALA A 23 -7.01 -18.03 19.05
C ALA A 23 -6.43 -16.60 19.20
N ASP A 24 -5.58 -16.18 18.28
CA ASP A 24 -4.97 -14.84 18.17
C ASP A 24 -5.75 -13.86 17.28
N SER A 25 -6.90 -14.24 16.72
CA SER A 25 -7.73 -13.31 15.93
C SER A 25 -8.26 -12.17 16.82
N PRO A 26 -8.11 -10.90 16.44
CA PRO A 26 -8.57 -9.78 17.25
C PRO A 26 -10.06 -9.91 17.57
N GLN A 27 -10.42 -9.73 18.84
CA GLN A 27 -11.81 -9.84 19.29
C GLN A 27 -12.45 -8.46 19.45
N PRO A 28 -13.76 -8.33 19.14
CA PRO A 28 -14.53 -7.13 19.46
C PRO A 28 -14.44 -6.74 20.94
N LYS A 29 -14.40 -5.44 21.22
CA LYS A 29 -14.37 -4.91 22.60
C LYS A 29 -15.73 -5.05 23.30
N ILE A 30 -16.82 -5.04 22.53
CA ILE A 30 -18.19 -5.29 23.02
C ILE A 30 -18.95 -6.22 22.08
N LYS A 31 -20.06 -6.77 22.58
CA LYS A 31 -21.11 -7.38 21.75
C LYS A 31 -22.36 -6.48 21.82
N LEU A 32 -22.97 -6.21 20.67
CA LEU A 32 -24.25 -5.51 20.57
C LEU A 32 -25.39 -6.52 20.51
N SER A 33 -26.55 -6.16 21.10
CA SER A 33 -27.76 -6.94 20.88
C SER A 33 -28.31 -6.67 19.48
N PRO A 34 -29.06 -7.61 18.87
CA PRO A 34 -29.71 -7.37 17.58
C PRO A 34 -30.59 -6.11 17.55
N GLU A 35 -31.27 -5.80 18.65
CA GLU A 35 -32.12 -4.62 18.80
C GLU A 35 -31.29 -3.33 18.80
N THR A 36 -30.16 -3.35 19.50
CA THR A 36 -29.23 -2.21 19.55
C THR A 36 -28.61 -1.97 18.18
N GLU A 37 -28.16 -3.02 17.50
CA GLU A 37 -27.61 -2.92 16.14
C GLU A 37 -28.65 -2.37 15.15
N LYS A 38 -29.90 -2.87 15.22
CA LYS A 38 -31.01 -2.35 14.42
C LYS A 38 -31.25 -0.87 14.69
N LYS A 39 -31.21 -0.44 15.95
CA LYS A 39 -31.38 0.97 16.35
C LYS A 39 -30.25 1.85 15.81
N CYS A 40 -29.00 1.42 15.94
CA CYS A 40 -27.85 2.11 15.34
C CYS A 40 -28.09 2.31 13.83
N LEU A 41 -28.42 1.25 13.09
CA LEU A 41 -28.65 1.35 11.65
C LEU A 41 -29.84 2.25 11.29
N ALA A 42 -30.89 2.29 12.11
CA ALA A 42 -32.04 3.17 11.89
C ALA A 42 -31.64 4.64 12.00
N VAL A 43 -30.94 5.03 13.08
CA VAL A 43 -30.40 6.39 13.28
C VAL A 43 -29.54 6.81 12.10
N LEU A 44 -28.64 5.94 11.65
CA LEU A 44 -27.72 6.28 10.55
C LEU A 44 -28.45 6.42 9.20
N ARG A 45 -29.48 5.62 8.96
CA ARG A 45 -30.30 5.70 7.73
C ARG A 45 -31.17 6.94 7.68
N GLU A 46 -31.69 7.38 8.83
CA GLU A 46 -32.36 8.67 8.96
C GLU A 46 -31.35 9.81 8.66
N ALA A 47 -30.21 9.80 9.34
CA ALA A 47 -29.22 10.87 9.25
C ALA A 47 -28.59 11.03 7.86
N ILE A 48 -28.30 9.95 7.12
CA ILE A 48 -27.72 10.07 5.77
C ILE A 48 -28.67 10.74 4.76
N GLN A 49 -29.97 10.74 5.04
CA GLN A 49 -31.00 11.41 4.24
C GLN A 49 -31.29 12.85 4.70
N SER A 50 -30.70 13.31 5.80
CA SER A 50 -30.86 14.67 6.32
C SER A 50 -30.30 15.73 5.35
N ASP A 51 -30.88 16.93 5.41
CA ASP A 51 -30.38 18.14 4.75
C ASP A 51 -29.12 18.70 5.47
N GLU A 52 -28.85 18.28 6.71
CA GLU A 52 -27.62 18.62 7.41
C GLU A 52 -26.43 17.87 6.81
N PHE A 53 -25.56 18.60 6.12
CA PHE A 53 -24.47 18.01 5.35
C PHE A 53 -23.51 17.15 6.20
N TRP A 54 -22.98 17.68 7.30
CA TRP A 54 -21.98 16.97 8.10
C TRP A 54 -22.51 15.75 8.85
N PRO A 55 -23.68 15.81 9.54
CA PRO A 55 -24.32 14.62 10.08
C PRO A 55 -24.61 13.55 9.02
N SER A 56 -25.02 13.95 7.81
CA SER A 56 -25.18 13.02 6.68
C SER A 56 -23.87 12.32 6.32
N MET A 57 -22.74 13.04 6.30
CA MET A 57 -21.42 12.45 6.05
C MET A 57 -20.92 11.56 7.20
N HIS A 58 -21.16 11.93 8.46
CA HIS A 58 -20.84 11.09 9.62
C HIS A 58 -21.65 9.79 9.60
N ALA A 59 -22.91 9.86 9.16
CA ALA A 59 -23.75 8.68 8.99
C ALA A 59 -23.25 7.77 7.87
N ALA A 60 -22.79 8.34 6.75
CA ALA A 60 -22.15 7.58 5.67
C ALA A 60 -20.88 6.84 6.12
N GLU A 61 -20.04 7.48 6.95
CA GLU A 61 -18.87 6.84 7.57
C GLU A 61 -19.29 5.64 8.42
N ALA A 62 -20.24 5.85 9.33
CA ALA A 62 -20.71 4.83 10.26
C ALA A 62 -21.42 3.66 9.55
N LEU A 63 -22.21 3.93 8.51
CA LEU A 63 -22.84 2.90 7.67
C LEU A 63 -21.79 2.06 6.93
N THR A 64 -20.74 2.71 6.42
CA THR A 64 -19.62 2.00 5.79
C THR A 64 -18.93 1.11 6.79
N LEU A 65 -18.67 1.60 8.01
CA LEU A 65 -18.17 0.78 9.10
C LEU A 65 -19.13 -0.39 9.38
N ALA A 66 -20.44 -0.20 9.37
CA ALA A 66 -21.41 -1.29 9.51
C ALA A 66 -21.53 -2.25 8.29
N GLY A 67 -20.60 -2.18 7.32
CA GLY A 67 -20.59 -3.04 6.14
C GLY A 67 -21.64 -2.66 5.09
N LYS A 68 -22.19 -1.45 5.16
CA LYS A 68 -23.23 -0.93 4.25
C LYS A 68 -22.66 0.01 3.18
N GLY A 69 -21.40 -0.16 2.78
CA GLY A 69 -20.74 0.69 1.78
C GLY A 69 -21.49 0.76 0.43
N ALA A 70 -22.15 -0.32 0.00
CA ALA A 70 -22.97 -0.28 -1.22
C ALA A 70 -24.20 0.66 -1.10
N GLU A 71 -24.82 0.72 0.07
CA GLU A 71 -25.92 1.64 0.38
C GLU A 71 -25.42 3.09 0.36
N VAL A 72 -24.27 3.35 0.99
CA VAL A 72 -23.61 4.65 0.99
C VAL A 72 -23.30 5.13 -0.42
N ARG A 73 -22.67 4.30 -1.27
CA ARG A 73 -22.37 4.68 -2.67
C ARG A 73 -23.63 5.07 -3.44
N LYS A 74 -24.74 4.34 -3.26
CA LYS A 74 -26.01 4.64 -3.94
C LYS A 74 -26.56 6.04 -3.56
N ILE A 75 -26.36 6.47 -2.32
CA ILE A 75 -26.89 7.74 -1.79
C ILE A 75 -25.93 8.92 -2.05
N VAL A 76 -24.62 8.70 -1.90
CA VAL A 76 -23.60 9.75 -1.93
C VAL A 76 -23.13 10.09 -3.36
N GLU A 77 -23.03 9.10 -4.25
CA GLU A 77 -22.54 9.31 -5.63
C GLU A 77 -23.37 10.35 -6.42
N PRO A 78 -24.73 10.37 -6.36
CA PRO A 78 -25.51 11.40 -7.04
C PRO A 78 -25.22 12.82 -6.51
N LYS A 79 -25.08 12.98 -5.18
CA LYS A 79 -24.79 14.27 -4.53
C LYS A 79 -23.47 14.86 -5.04
N LEU A 80 -22.44 14.03 -5.17
CA LEU A 80 -21.11 14.45 -5.62
C LEU A 80 -21.10 15.02 -7.05
N ARG A 81 -21.99 14.57 -7.93
CA ARG A 81 -22.04 15.03 -9.33
C ARG A 81 -22.54 16.46 -9.46
N THR A 82 -23.44 16.85 -8.57
CA THR A 82 -24.12 18.15 -8.60
C THR A 82 -23.43 19.18 -7.71
N ASP A 83 -22.82 18.75 -6.60
CA ASP A 83 -22.16 19.65 -5.66
C ASP A 83 -20.95 20.36 -6.30
N LYS A 84 -20.80 21.65 -5.98
CA LYS A 84 -19.75 22.54 -6.49
C LYS A 84 -18.88 23.12 -5.37
N ASP A 85 -19.27 22.96 -4.11
CA ASP A 85 -18.48 23.40 -2.98
C ASP A 85 -17.32 22.40 -2.77
N ASP A 86 -16.09 22.89 -2.80
CA ASP A 86 -14.92 21.99 -2.72
C ASP A 86 -14.81 21.28 -1.37
N GLN A 87 -15.27 21.86 -0.27
CA GLN A 87 -15.25 21.22 1.05
C GLN A 87 -16.29 20.08 1.10
N HIS A 88 -17.48 20.33 0.56
CA HIS A 88 -18.50 19.30 0.41
C HIS A 88 -18.04 18.17 -0.51
N ARG A 89 -17.46 18.51 -1.67
CA ARG A 89 -16.91 17.52 -2.61
C ARG A 89 -15.82 16.67 -1.97
N CYS A 90 -14.94 17.24 -1.13
CA CYS A 90 -14.00 16.46 -0.32
C CYS A 90 -14.72 15.49 0.63
N GLY A 91 -15.75 15.96 1.36
CA GLY A 91 -16.55 15.11 2.24
C GLY A 91 -17.23 13.94 1.51
N LEU A 92 -17.91 14.23 0.41
CA LEU A 92 -18.59 13.22 -0.42
C LEU A 92 -17.60 12.21 -1.03
N ALA A 93 -16.49 12.70 -1.61
CA ALA A 93 -15.45 11.85 -2.17
C ALA A 93 -14.82 10.94 -1.12
N ARG A 94 -14.54 11.48 0.08
CA ARG A 94 -14.01 10.71 1.22
C ARG A 94 -14.91 9.54 1.59
N GLU A 95 -16.22 9.77 1.68
CA GLU A 95 -17.16 8.70 2.06
C GLU A 95 -17.31 7.65 0.96
N LEU A 96 -17.19 8.02 -0.33
CA LEU A 96 -17.13 7.05 -1.42
C LEU A 96 -15.85 6.21 -1.40
N VAL A 97 -14.70 6.81 -1.09
CA VAL A 97 -13.44 6.07 -0.90
C VAL A 97 -13.57 5.08 0.25
N ARG A 98 -14.08 5.51 1.42
CA ARG A 98 -14.37 4.62 2.55
C ARG A 98 -15.30 3.49 2.14
N ALA A 99 -16.33 3.81 1.37
CA ALA A 99 -17.30 2.86 0.87
C ALA A 99 -16.73 1.93 -0.22
N GLY A 100 -15.44 1.99 -0.56
CA GLY A 100 -14.76 1.05 -1.45
C GLY A 100 -14.65 1.51 -2.91
N ASP A 101 -14.78 2.81 -3.19
CA ASP A 101 -14.42 3.40 -4.48
C ASP A 101 -13.25 4.38 -4.33
N ARG A 102 -12.03 3.84 -4.29
CA ARG A 102 -10.80 4.62 -4.16
C ARG A 102 -10.53 5.54 -5.34
N SER A 103 -11.19 5.34 -6.48
CA SER A 103 -11.01 6.24 -7.62
C SER A 103 -11.39 7.68 -7.27
N LYS A 104 -12.34 7.87 -6.34
CA LYS A 104 -12.80 9.18 -5.87
C LYS A 104 -11.76 9.96 -5.08
N ALA A 105 -10.67 9.33 -4.66
CA ALA A 105 -9.54 10.06 -4.07
C ALA A 105 -8.95 11.12 -5.01
N ALA A 106 -9.08 10.90 -6.33
CA ALA A 106 -8.66 11.85 -7.36
C ALA A 106 -9.25 13.25 -7.16
N ILE A 107 -10.50 13.36 -6.71
CA ILE A 107 -11.16 14.64 -6.49
C ILE A 107 -10.45 15.44 -5.39
N MET A 108 -10.03 14.78 -4.31
CA MET A 108 -9.29 15.43 -3.23
C MET A 108 -7.89 15.86 -3.68
N PHE A 109 -7.21 15.04 -4.48
CA PHE A 109 -5.91 15.43 -5.07
C PHE A 109 -6.05 16.60 -6.04
N GLN A 110 -7.09 16.62 -6.87
CA GLN A 110 -7.37 17.72 -7.80
C GLN A 110 -7.68 19.03 -7.08
N ILE A 111 -8.49 18.98 -6.01
CA ILE A 111 -8.80 20.15 -5.18
C ILE A 111 -7.51 20.68 -4.52
N LEU A 112 -6.68 19.81 -3.93
CA LEU A 112 -5.43 20.22 -3.28
C LEU A 112 -4.39 20.78 -4.27
N ALA A 113 -4.36 20.28 -5.50
CA ALA A 113 -3.50 20.77 -6.57
C ALA A 113 -4.06 22.03 -7.27
N GLY A 114 -5.30 22.40 -6.94
CA GLY A 114 -5.99 23.54 -7.53
C GLY A 114 -5.39 24.88 -7.11
N LYS A 115 -5.80 25.94 -7.82
CA LYS A 115 -5.42 27.32 -7.46
C LYS A 115 -6.25 27.89 -6.33
N ASN A 116 -7.47 27.37 -6.11
CA ASN A 116 -8.42 27.89 -5.13
C ASN A 116 -8.13 27.30 -3.73
N PRO A 117 -7.66 28.10 -2.75
CA PRO A 117 -7.30 27.58 -1.45
C PRO A 117 -8.48 27.11 -0.59
N TYR A 118 -9.71 27.48 -0.93
CA TYR A 118 -10.91 27.24 -0.13
C TYR A 118 -11.12 25.77 0.27
N GLY A 119 -10.77 24.82 -0.61
CA GLY A 119 -10.89 23.38 -0.35
C GLY A 119 -9.62 22.71 0.19
N HIS A 120 -8.47 23.39 0.26
CA HIS A 120 -7.18 22.73 0.49
C HIS A 120 -7.06 22.06 1.86
N VAL A 121 -7.50 22.71 2.93
CA VAL A 121 -7.47 22.13 4.29
C VAL A 121 -8.34 20.87 4.36
N HIS A 122 -9.57 20.95 3.83
CA HIS A 122 -10.51 19.83 3.78
C HIS A 122 -10.02 18.68 2.90
N ALA A 123 -9.29 18.98 1.82
CA ALA A 123 -8.66 17.96 0.98
C ALA A 123 -7.57 17.22 1.76
N CYS A 124 -6.66 17.92 2.46
CA CYS A 124 -5.65 17.29 3.31
C CYS A 124 -6.29 16.43 4.42
N GLU A 125 -7.27 16.97 5.13
CA GLU A 125 -7.98 16.25 6.20
C GLU A 125 -8.68 14.99 5.64
N SER A 126 -9.31 15.11 4.47
CA SER A 126 -10.04 14.00 3.88
C SER A 126 -9.11 12.91 3.37
N LEU A 127 -7.98 13.26 2.74
CA LEU A 127 -6.92 12.33 2.36
C LEU A 127 -6.30 11.63 3.58
N TYR A 128 -6.10 12.36 4.70
CA TYR A 128 -5.72 11.79 5.99
C TYR A 128 -6.73 10.74 6.48
N LYS A 129 -8.03 11.06 6.44
CA LYS A 129 -9.11 10.19 6.92
C LYS A 129 -9.25 8.90 6.11
N VAL A 130 -8.96 8.92 4.80
CA VAL A 130 -8.94 7.72 3.94
C VAL A 130 -7.56 7.08 3.77
N ASN A 131 -6.52 7.68 4.35
CA ASN A 131 -5.15 7.22 4.29
C ASN A 131 -4.58 7.10 2.85
N GLU A 132 -4.94 8.04 1.98
CA GLU A 132 -4.50 8.08 0.57
C GLU A 132 -3.42 9.16 0.38
N LEU A 133 -2.17 8.74 0.18
CA LEU A 133 -1.02 9.63 0.03
C LEU A 133 -0.60 9.86 -1.45
N GLY A 134 -1.00 8.96 -2.35
CA GLY A 134 -0.51 8.98 -3.73
C GLY A 134 1.02 8.80 -3.81
N ASN A 135 1.70 9.64 -4.59
CA ASN A 135 3.18 9.71 -4.63
C ASN A 135 3.78 10.59 -3.51
N GLY A 136 2.91 11.21 -2.70
CA GLY A 136 3.24 12.06 -1.55
C GLY A 136 3.80 13.44 -1.89
N THR A 137 4.09 13.78 -3.15
CA THR A 137 4.67 15.09 -3.50
C THR A 137 3.75 16.24 -3.11
N LEU A 138 2.46 16.16 -3.45
CA LEU A 138 1.48 17.19 -3.08
C LEU A 138 1.36 17.38 -1.56
N ILE A 139 1.42 16.29 -0.79
CA ILE A 139 1.24 16.33 0.67
C ILE A 139 2.50 16.85 1.37
N ARG A 140 3.69 16.41 0.96
CA ARG A 140 4.96 16.95 1.47
C ARG A 140 5.09 18.45 1.20
N GLU A 141 4.57 18.92 0.06
CA GLU A 141 4.53 20.35 -0.23
C GLU A 141 3.45 21.08 0.60
N ALA A 142 2.26 20.50 0.74
CA ALA A 142 1.21 21.07 1.57
C ALA A 142 1.61 21.21 3.05
N MET A 143 2.48 20.33 3.57
CA MET A 143 3.03 20.41 4.93
C MET A 143 3.86 21.68 5.18
N LYS A 144 4.44 22.29 4.12
CA LYS A 144 5.25 23.51 4.21
C LYS A 144 4.42 24.80 4.11
N SER A 145 3.10 24.68 4.02
CA SER A 145 2.18 25.81 3.88
C SER A 145 2.29 26.79 5.05
N GLU A 146 2.17 28.09 4.75
CA GLU A 146 2.04 29.13 5.79
C GLU A 146 0.70 29.05 6.53
N ASP A 147 -0.36 28.53 5.90
CA ASP A 147 -1.62 28.18 6.60
C ASP A 147 -1.37 27.02 7.58
N PRO A 148 -1.46 27.26 8.91
CA PRO A 148 -1.19 26.25 9.93
C PRO A 148 -2.10 25.03 9.84
N LYS A 149 -3.38 25.20 9.47
CA LYS A 149 -4.34 24.10 9.39
C LYS A 149 -4.00 23.18 8.23
N LYS A 150 -3.65 23.76 7.08
CA LYS A 150 -3.20 22.99 5.91
C LYS A 150 -1.92 22.22 6.22
N ALA A 151 -0.94 22.89 6.85
CA ALA A 151 0.32 22.29 7.25
C ALA A 151 0.11 21.11 8.21
N MET A 152 -0.67 21.30 9.27
CA MET A 152 -1.00 20.25 10.25
C MET A 152 -1.74 19.07 9.64
N MET A 153 -2.74 19.30 8.78
CA MET A 153 -3.50 18.20 8.15
C MET A 153 -2.67 17.40 7.15
N ALA A 154 -1.77 18.07 6.42
CA ALA A 154 -0.80 17.38 5.57
C ALA A 154 0.20 16.56 6.41
N ALA A 155 0.73 17.15 7.49
CA ALA A 155 1.61 16.47 8.43
C ALA A 155 0.92 15.24 9.06
N ALA A 156 -0.36 15.35 9.44
CA ALA A 156 -1.13 14.24 10.00
C ALA A 156 -1.15 13.00 9.07
N LEU A 157 -1.33 13.20 7.76
CA LEU A 157 -1.29 12.10 6.79
C LEU A 157 0.13 11.52 6.67
N LEU A 158 1.17 12.36 6.71
CA LEU A 158 2.55 11.87 6.70
C LEU A 158 2.89 11.09 7.98
N CYS A 159 2.37 11.47 9.15
CA CYS A 159 2.50 10.70 10.39
C CYS A 159 1.88 9.30 10.24
N ARG A 160 0.69 9.18 9.62
CA ARG A 160 0.08 7.86 9.33
C ARG A 160 0.92 6.96 8.43
N TRP A 161 1.87 7.55 7.71
CA TRP A 161 2.83 6.87 6.86
C TRP A 161 4.25 6.86 7.46
N GLY A 162 4.36 7.03 8.78
CA GLY A 162 5.59 6.89 9.54
C GLY A 162 6.64 7.96 9.26
N ASN A 163 6.26 9.17 8.80
CA ASN A 163 7.20 10.26 8.56
C ASN A 163 7.57 10.97 9.89
N PRO A 164 8.86 10.97 10.31
CA PRO A 164 9.30 11.64 11.54
C PRO A 164 9.15 13.18 11.54
N GLU A 165 9.40 13.85 10.41
CA GLU A 165 9.23 15.31 10.29
C GLU A 165 7.77 15.72 10.46
N GLY A 166 6.82 14.91 9.98
CA GLY A 166 5.40 15.13 10.19
C GLY A 166 5.05 15.19 11.68
N PHE A 167 5.61 14.28 12.49
CA PHE A 167 5.43 14.29 13.94
C PHE A 167 6.00 15.56 14.58
N GLN A 168 7.18 16.02 14.14
CA GLN A 168 7.78 17.26 14.65
C GLN A 168 6.89 18.47 14.37
N VAL A 169 6.35 18.57 13.16
CA VAL A 169 5.42 19.66 12.77
C VAL A 169 4.18 19.65 13.67
N VAL A 170 3.52 18.51 13.84
CA VAL A 170 2.30 18.42 14.67
C VAL A 170 2.59 18.74 16.14
N ARG A 171 3.68 18.21 16.70
CA ARG A 171 4.07 18.45 18.10
C ARG A 171 4.37 19.91 18.38
N LYS A 172 5.02 20.62 17.45
CA LYS A 172 5.26 22.07 17.55
C LYS A 172 3.96 22.85 17.78
N TYR A 173 2.87 22.47 17.12
CA TYR A 173 1.58 23.17 17.25
C TYR A 173 0.86 22.91 18.58
N LEU A 174 1.22 21.88 19.36
CA LEU A 174 0.69 21.74 20.73
C LEU A 174 1.11 22.90 21.64
N GLU A 175 2.20 23.59 21.30
CA GLU A 175 2.75 24.73 22.04
C GLU A 175 2.31 26.08 21.43
N ASP A 176 1.51 26.07 20.36
CA ASP A 176 1.08 27.29 19.68
C ASP A 176 0.30 28.20 20.66
N PRO A 177 0.56 29.51 20.73
CA PRO A 177 -0.14 30.44 21.61
C PRO A 177 -1.67 30.44 21.42
N ASP A 178 -2.16 30.21 20.19
CA ASP A 178 -3.58 30.02 19.94
C ASP A 178 -4.00 28.60 20.34
N VAL A 179 -4.71 28.50 21.47
CA VAL A 179 -5.21 27.22 22.00
C VAL A 179 -6.14 26.48 21.04
N LYS A 180 -6.77 27.18 20.09
CA LYS A 180 -7.59 26.55 19.03
C LYS A 180 -6.74 25.88 17.96
N LEU A 181 -5.53 26.35 17.70
CA LEU A 181 -4.58 25.63 16.85
C LEU A 181 -3.97 24.45 17.61
N ALA A 182 -3.65 24.64 18.89
CA ALA A 182 -3.17 23.55 19.74
C ALA A 182 -4.19 22.41 19.88
N SER A 183 -5.49 22.72 19.90
CA SER A 183 -6.54 21.69 19.95
C SER A 183 -6.61 20.87 18.65
N ILE A 184 -6.36 21.48 17.49
CA ILE A 184 -6.24 20.74 16.21
C ILE A 184 -5.04 19.79 16.25
N ALA A 185 -3.89 20.24 16.76
CA ALA A 185 -2.74 19.37 16.95
C ALA A 185 -3.06 18.20 17.91
N ALA A 186 -3.80 18.46 19.00
CA ALA A 186 -4.26 17.42 19.92
C ALA A 186 -5.18 16.38 19.23
N TRP A 187 -6.08 16.82 18.34
CA TRP A 187 -6.92 15.90 17.55
C TRP A 187 -6.10 14.96 16.65
N ILE A 188 -4.99 15.46 16.09
CA ILE A 188 -4.06 14.65 15.29
C ILE A 188 -3.32 13.67 16.19
N ILE A 189 -2.69 14.18 17.26
CA ILE A 189 -1.92 13.39 18.25
C ILE A 189 -2.75 12.28 18.86
N ALA A 190 -4.04 12.51 19.10
CA ALA A 190 -4.96 11.47 19.57
C ALA A 190 -4.95 10.21 18.69
N ARG A 191 -4.68 10.32 17.38
CA ARG A 191 -4.77 9.21 16.41
C ARG A 191 -3.45 8.67 15.94
N VAL A 192 -2.41 9.50 15.91
CA VAL A 192 -1.08 9.14 15.40
C VAL A 192 0.01 9.20 16.46
N GLY A 193 -0.22 9.93 17.56
CA GLY A 193 0.77 10.14 18.61
C GLY A 193 0.90 8.96 19.56
N GLU A 194 1.76 9.15 20.56
CA GLU A 194 2.22 8.11 21.47
C GLU A 194 2.15 8.59 22.93
N LYS A 195 2.38 7.68 23.89
CA LYS A 195 2.31 8.02 25.33
C LYS A 195 3.23 9.17 25.74
N GLN A 196 4.33 9.40 25.03
CA GLN A 196 5.23 10.53 25.27
C GLN A 196 4.55 11.90 25.07
N ASP A 197 3.44 11.96 24.33
CA ASP A 197 2.73 13.21 24.04
C ASP A 197 1.76 13.63 25.19
N ILE A 198 1.51 12.75 26.17
CA ILE A 198 0.59 12.97 27.29
C ILE A 198 0.92 14.24 28.11
N PRO A 199 2.18 14.50 28.52
CA PRO A 199 2.50 15.69 29.32
C PRO A 199 2.14 17.00 28.62
N ALA A 200 2.42 17.11 27.31
CA ALA A 200 2.10 18.29 26.51
C ALA A 200 0.58 18.50 26.37
N LEU A 201 -0.19 17.42 26.21
CA LEU A 201 -1.66 17.48 26.21
C LEU A 201 -2.21 17.96 27.57
N LYS A 202 -1.67 17.46 28.69
CA LYS A 202 -2.09 17.90 30.04
C LYS A 202 -1.79 19.37 30.30
N ALA A 203 -0.64 19.88 29.81
CA ALA A 203 -0.29 21.29 29.95
C ALA A 203 -1.32 22.22 29.29
N ASN A 204 -1.91 21.77 28.17
CA ASN A 204 -2.92 22.54 27.44
C ASN A 204 -4.28 22.64 28.14
N LEU A 205 -4.62 21.70 29.04
CA LEU A 205 -5.88 21.75 29.80
C LEU A 205 -6.01 23.01 30.66
N LYS A 206 -4.91 23.68 31.03
CA LYS A 206 -4.91 24.90 31.85
C LYS A 206 -4.99 26.18 31.01
N ARG A 207 -4.93 26.06 29.68
CA ARG A 207 -4.86 27.19 28.74
C ARG A 207 -6.22 27.63 28.20
N THR A 208 -7.30 26.94 28.58
CA THR A 208 -8.65 27.23 28.11
C THR A 208 -9.69 26.85 29.17
N ASP A 209 -10.67 27.73 29.34
CA ASP A 209 -11.91 27.47 30.11
C ASP A 209 -13.08 27.09 29.19
N ASP A 210 -12.94 27.26 27.87
CA ASP A 210 -13.93 26.83 26.88
C ASP A 210 -14.06 25.30 26.88
N ALA A 211 -15.25 24.80 27.22
CA ALA A 211 -15.50 23.38 27.43
C ALA A 211 -15.26 22.55 26.16
N PHE A 212 -15.62 23.07 24.99
CA PHE A 212 -15.43 22.36 23.73
C PHE A 212 -13.96 22.26 23.35
N THR A 213 -13.21 23.36 23.42
CA THR A 213 -11.75 23.36 23.18
C THR A 213 -11.03 22.46 24.17
N ARG A 214 -11.44 22.49 25.45
CA ARG A 214 -10.90 21.58 26.48
C ARG A 214 -11.15 20.10 26.13
N CYS A 215 -12.31 19.78 25.58
CA CYS A 215 -12.70 18.42 25.21
C CYS A 215 -11.74 17.78 24.19
N TYR A 216 -11.11 18.56 23.31
CA TYR A 216 -10.10 18.05 22.36
C TYR A 216 -8.91 17.39 23.08
N PHE A 217 -8.37 18.06 24.09
CA PHE A 217 -7.23 17.56 24.86
C PHE A 217 -7.63 16.37 25.75
N GLU A 218 -8.81 16.44 26.38
CA GLU A 218 -9.34 15.34 27.21
C GLU A 218 -9.57 14.06 26.39
N CYS A 219 -10.14 14.18 25.19
CA CYS A 219 -10.31 13.05 24.28
C CYS A 219 -8.97 12.51 23.76
N ALA A 220 -8.00 13.39 23.46
CA ALA A 220 -6.67 12.97 23.04
C ALA A 220 -5.95 12.19 24.15
N LEU A 221 -6.07 12.64 25.40
CA LEU A 221 -5.57 11.91 26.58
C LEU A 221 -6.21 10.53 26.70
N ALA A 222 -7.53 10.43 26.54
CA ALA A 222 -8.23 9.14 26.59
C ALA A 222 -7.73 8.17 25.51
N MET A 223 -7.51 8.66 24.28
CA MET A 223 -6.98 7.85 23.16
C MET A 223 -5.57 7.32 23.42
N LEU A 224 -4.75 8.07 24.16
CA LEU A 224 -3.40 7.64 24.54
C LEU A 224 -3.37 6.80 25.83
N GLY A 225 -4.54 6.46 26.37
CA GLY A 225 -4.69 5.59 27.54
C GLY A 225 -4.56 6.28 28.89
N ASP A 226 -4.68 7.62 28.95
CA ASP A 226 -4.69 8.36 30.21
C ASP A 226 -6.04 8.22 30.94
N ALA A 227 -5.98 7.87 32.22
CA ALA A 227 -7.16 7.57 33.04
C ALA A 227 -8.02 8.81 33.32
N GLU A 228 -7.42 9.99 33.46
CA GLU A 228 -8.15 11.25 33.68
C GLU A 228 -8.88 11.67 32.40
N GLY A 229 -8.24 11.50 31.23
CA GLY A 229 -8.86 11.65 29.92
C GLY A 229 -10.09 10.75 29.76
N LEU A 230 -9.97 9.46 30.08
CA LEU A 230 -11.11 8.53 30.02
C LEU A 230 -12.25 8.92 30.99
N ALA A 231 -11.91 9.37 32.19
CA ALA A 231 -12.88 9.89 33.14
C ALA A 231 -13.57 11.16 32.62
N ALA A 232 -12.84 12.04 31.94
CA ALA A 232 -13.39 13.22 31.30
C ALA A 232 -14.35 12.86 30.15
N VAL A 233 -13.97 11.95 29.25
CA VAL A 233 -14.87 11.44 28.19
C VAL A 233 -16.18 10.92 28.81
N LYS A 234 -16.12 10.13 29.89
CA LYS A 234 -17.30 9.63 30.60
C LYS A 234 -18.23 10.75 31.11
N ARG A 235 -17.66 11.85 31.63
CA ARG A 235 -18.43 13.03 32.08
C ARG A 235 -19.02 13.78 30.89
N ASN A 236 -18.21 14.02 29.87
CA ASN A 236 -18.56 14.84 28.70
C ASN A 236 -19.67 14.20 27.84
N LEU A 237 -19.82 12.87 27.84
CA LEU A 237 -20.97 12.16 27.27
C LEU A 237 -22.32 12.53 27.91
N SER A 238 -22.32 13.22 29.06
CA SER A 238 -23.52 13.71 29.74
C SER A 238 -23.54 15.24 29.84
N SER A 239 -22.76 15.93 28.99
CA SER A 239 -22.80 17.38 28.87
C SER A 239 -24.13 17.85 28.28
N GLU A 240 -24.62 19.00 28.76
CA GLU A 240 -25.72 19.72 28.12
C GLU A 240 -25.29 20.39 26.80
N ASP A 241 -23.99 20.65 26.64
CA ASP A 241 -23.42 21.15 25.38
C ASP A 241 -23.37 20.02 24.32
N ALA A 242 -24.13 20.23 23.24
CA ALA A 242 -24.25 19.31 22.13
C ALA A 242 -22.94 19.01 21.41
N ALA A 243 -22.04 19.99 21.27
CA ALA A 243 -20.76 19.80 20.63
C ALA A 243 -19.85 18.91 21.51
N VAL A 244 -19.83 19.14 22.82
CA VAL A 244 -19.04 18.37 23.79
C VAL A 244 -19.47 16.91 23.84
N LYS A 245 -20.78 16.63 23.96
CA LYS A 245 -21.30 15.26 24.04
C LYS A 245 -21.13 14.49 22.72
N THR A 246 -21.29 15.16 21.58
CA THR A 246 -21.12 14.57 20.24
C THR A 246 -19.66 14.21 19.97
N TYR A 247 -18.74 15.12 20.28
CA TYR A 247 -17.31 14.89 20.09
C TYR A 247 -16.78 13.80 21.03
N SER A 248 -17.25 13.76 22.28
CA SER A 248 -16.88 12.70 23.23
C SER A 248 -17.38 11.31 22.80
N ALA A 249 -18.54 11.23 22.13
CA ALA A 249 -19.07 9.97 21.64
C ALA A 249 -18.15 9.30 20.61
N ILE A 250 -17.68 10.03 19.61
CA ILE A 250 -16.79 9.46 18.59
C ILE A 250 -15.47 8.96 19.21
N PHE A 251 -14.87 9.75 20.11
CA PHE A 251 -13.62 9.37 20.77
C PHE A 251 -13.79 8.25 21.79
N ALA A 252 -14.95 8.09 22.43
CA ALA A 252 -15.22 6.91 23.26
C ALA A 252 -15.13 5.61 22.45
N GLY A 253 -15.62 5.64 21.20
CA GLY A 253 -15.48 4.52 20.26
C GLY A 253 -14.03 4.26 19.87
N GLU A 254 -13.34 5.29 19.38
CA GLU A 254 -11.95 5.19 18.92
C GLU A 254 -10.96 4.84 20.05
N ALA A 255 -11.22 5.26 21.29
CA ALA A 255 -10.39 4.94 22.46
C ALA A 255 -10.62 3.52 23.00
N GLY A 256 -11.56 2.77 22.42
CA GLY A 256 -11.88 1.42 22.89
C GLY A 256 -12.58 1.40 24.26
N ALA A 257 -13.29 2.48 24.64
CA ALA A 257 -13.92 2.65 25.95
C ALA A 257 -15.19 1.79 26.12
N SER A 258 -15.01 0.47 26.15
CA SER A 258 -16.09 -0.52 26.25
C SER A 258 -16.96 -0.36 27.49
N ASN A 259 -16.41 0.17 28.58
CA ASN A 259 -17.11 0.49 29.82
C ASN A 259 -18.13 1.64 29.69
N LEU A 260 -18.12 2.38 28.56
CA LEU A 260 -19.07 3.46 28.28
C LEU A 260 -20.23 3.02 27.38
N LYS A 261 -20.31 1.73 27.03
CA LYS A 261 -21.35 1.15 26.17
C LYS A 261 -22.77 1.61 26.54
N ASP A 262 -23.15 1.51 27.80
CA ASP A 262 -24.54 1.80 28.22
C ASP A 262 -24.89 3.29 28.09
N LYS A 263 -23.92 4.19 28.31
CA LYS A 263 -24.08 5.62 28.06
C LYS A 263 -24.26 5.92 26.57
N LEU A 264 -23.47 5.27 25.72
CA LEU A 264 -23.60 5.40 24.26
C LEU A 264 -24.95 4.86 23.77
N ILE A 265 -25.45 3.75 24.32
CA ILE A 265 -26.79 3.21 24.00
C ILE A 265 -27.87 4.24 24.36
N LYS A 266 -27.79 4.85 25.54
CA LYS A 266 -28.73 5.91 25.93
C LYS A 266 -28.68 7.12 25.00
N GLN A 267 -27.49 7.49 24.52
CA GLN A 267 -27.28 8.62 23.61
C GLN A 267 -27.85 8.38 22.20
N LEU A 268 -28.24 7.14 21.85
CA LEU A 268 -29.00 6.89 20.62
C LEU A 268 -30.39 7.55 20.62
N ASP A 269 -30.88 8.02 21.78
CA ASP A 269 -32.15 8.75 21.94
C ASP A 269 -31.96 10.25 22.17
N ASP A 270 -30.74 10.77 21.96
CA ASP A 270 -30.45 12.20 22.14
C ASP A 270 -31.24 13.07 21.15
N GLU A 271 -31.67 14.25 21.58
CA GLU A 271 -32.38 15.21 20.72
C GLU A 271 -31.52 15.69 19.55
N THR A 272 -30.20 15.79 19.73
CA THR A 272 -29.25 16.22 18.71
C THR A 272 -28.95 15.08 17.75
N LEU A 273 -29.26 15.28 16.46
CA LEU A 273 -29.04 14.28 15.40
C LEU A 273 -27.60 13.75 15.38
N ASP A 274 -26.61 14.65 15.36
CA ASP A 274 -25.20 14.24 15.26
C ASP A 274 -24.71 13.49 16.51
N ALA A 275 -25.25 13.80 17.70
CA ALA A 275 -24.97 13.05 18.92
C ALA A 275 -25.44 11.59 18.80
N ARG A 276 -26.65 11.36 18.25
CA ARG A 276 -27.15 10.01 17.95
C ARG A 276 -26.25 9.29 16.95
N VAL A 277 -25.85 9.97 15.87
CA VAL A 277 -24.97 9.41 14.82
C VAL A 277 -23.62 9.00 15.38
N ARG A 278 -22.96 9.86 16.17
CA ARG A 278 -21.66 9.54 16.78
C ARG A 278 -21.75 8.44 17.82
N ALA A 279 -22.84 8.37 18.60
CA ALA A 279 -23.09 7.26 19.51
C ALA A 279 -23.24 5.92 18.75
N ALA A 280 -24.03 5.91 17.67
CA ALA A 280 -24.17 4.73 16.81
C ALA A 280 -22.83 4.30 16.21
N GLN A 281 -22.05 5.25 15.69
CA GLN A 281 -20.71 4.99 15.16
C GLN A 281 -19.79 4.38 16.23
N ALA A 282 -19.75 4.96 17.42
CA ALA A 282 -18.90 4.48 18.52
C ALA A 282 -19.24 3.04 18.92
N LEU A 283 -20.53 2.72 19.03
CA LEU A 283 -20.99 1.34 19.30
C LEU A 283 -20.56 0.36 18.20
N ILE A 284 -20.68 0.75 16.93
CA ILE A 284 -20.24 -0.06 15.79
C ILE A 284 -18.73 -0.29 15.84
N VAL A 285 -17.93 0.74 16.12
CA VAL A 285 -16.47 0.65 16.24
C VAL A 285 -16.08 -0.29 17.37
N LEU A 286 -16.66 -0.15 18.57
CA LEU A 286 -16.38 -1.02 19.71
C LEU A 286 -16.79 -2.48 19.45
N ALA A 287 -17.81 -2.70 18.62
CA ALA A 287 -18.30 -4.03 18.25
C ALA A 287 -17.51 -4.70 17.12
N LYS A 288 -16.49 -4.02 16.58
CA LYS A 288 -15.61 -4.56 15.55
C LYS A 288 -14.31 -5.08 16.13
N ALA A 289 -13.79 -6.13 15.50
CA ALA A 289 -12.40 -6.54 15.62
C ALA A 289 -11.51 -5.55 14.84
N GLU A 290 -10.46 -5.04 15.45
CA GLU A 290 -9.44 -4.22 14.81
C GLU A 290 -8.12 -4.98 14.75
N ALA A 291 -7.49 -5.04 13.58
CA ALA A 291 -6.18 -5.66 13.45
C ALA A 291 -5.09 -4.76 14.06
N PRO A 292 -4.03 -5.33 14.64
CA PRO A 292 -2.95 -4.52 15.23
C PRO A 292 -2.30 -3.62 14.17
N LYS A 293 -2.07 -2.35 14.52
CA LYS A 293 -1.49 -1.35 13.61
C LYS A 293 -0.06 -1.69 13.20
N ASP A 294 0.71 -2.21 14.15
CA ASP A 294 2.14 -2.49 14.01
C ASP A 294 2.45 -3.93 13.59
N GLU A 295 1.41 -4.73 13.28
CA GLU A 295 1.57 -6.11 12.83
C GLU A 295 2.46 -6.17 11.58
N ILE A 296 3.38 -7.13 11.54
CA ILE A 296 4.10 -7.52 10.33
C ILE A 296 3.46 -8.78 9.78
N ILE A 297 2.94 -8.71 8.56
CA ILE A 297 2.27 -9.85 7.90
C ILE A 297 3.29 -10.52 6.99
N VAL A 298 3.46 -11.84 7.12
CA VAL A 298 4.31 -12.66 6.24
C VAL A 298 3.53 -13.92 5.88
N THR A 299 3.44 -14.24 4.59
CA THR A 299 2.72 -15.44 4.13
C THR A 299 3.28 -15.93 2.80
N ASP A 300 3.51 -17.24 2.68
CA ASP A 300 3.82 -17.86 1.38
C ASP A 300 2.51 -18.03 0.59
N VAL A 301 2.17 -17.02 -0.19
CA VAL A 301 0.89 -16.95 -0.93
C VAL A 301 0.82 -18.03 -2.01
N TYR A 302 1.96 -18.37 -2.59
CA TYR A 302 2.09 -19.45 -3.55
C TYR A 302 3.19 -20.41 -3.13
N GLU A 303 2.78 -21.51 -2.50
CA GLU A 303 3.68 -22.57 -2.07
C GLU A 303 4.02 -23.50 -3.24
N ALA A 304 5.31 -23.74 -3.44
CA ALA A 304 5.79 -24.67 -4.44
C ALA A 304 5.36 -26.11 -4.14
N SER A 305 5.05 -26.86 -5.19
CA SER A 305 4.68 -28.28 -5.12
C SER A 305 5.42 -29.09 -6.16
N LYS A 306 5.24 -30.42 -6.17
CA LYS A 306 5.80 -31.27 -7.23
C LYS A 306 5.24 -30.91 -8.61
N GLU A 307 3.97 -30.56 -8.69
CA GLU A 307 3.30 -30.15 -9.93
C GLU A 307 3.70 -28.73 -10.35
N TYR A 308 3.82 -27.82 -9.38
CA TYR A 308 4.17 -26.42 -9.57
C TYR A 308 5.42 -26.07 -8.77
N PRO A 309 6.62 -26.45 -9.23
CA PRO A 309 7.84 -26.34 -8.43
C PRO A 309 8.38 -24.92 -8.28
N ARG A 310 7.82 -23.95 -9.02
CA ARG A 310 8.26 -22.56 -9.00
C ARG A 310 7.12 -21.57 -9.19
N TYR A 311 7.04 -20.63 -8.26
CA TYR A 311 6.27 -19.40 -8.31
C TYR A 311 7.19 -18.20 -8.12
N SER A 312 7.41 -17.40 -9.16
CA SER A 312 8.41 -16.33 -9.13
C SER A 312 8.09 -15.17 -10.07
N GLU A 313 8.92 -14.12 -9.99
CA GLU A 313 8.81 -12.91 -10.81
C GLU A 313 7.39 -12.31 -10.79
N GLY A 314 6.89 -12.04 -9.59
CA GLY A 314 5.54 -11.54 -9.35
C GLY A 314 5.46 -10.03 -9.16
N SER A 315 4.24 -9.49 -9.14
CA SER A 315 3.97 -8.07 -8.89
C SER A 315 2.66 -7.89 -8.15
N ILE A 316 2.62 -6.92 -7.22
CA ILE A 316 1.47 -6.63 -6.36
C ILE A 316 0.95 -5.24 -6.68
N LEU A 317 -0.38 -5.09 -6.74
CA LEU A 317 -1.05 -3.80 -6.93
C LEU A 317 -2.29 -3.68 -6.02
N PRO A 318 -2.48 -2.55 -5.31
CA PRO A 318 -3.73 -2.28 -4.61
C PRO A 318 -4.75 -1.75 -5.62
N LEU A 319 -5.92 -2.39 -5.70
CA LEU A 319 -6.99 -2.09 -6.64
C LEU A 319 -7.89 -0.93 -6.17
N ASN A 320 -8.75 -0.42 -7.05
CA ASN A 320 -9.67 0.69 -6.73
C ASN A 320 -10.69 0.37 -5.64
N ASP A 321 -10.92 -0.91 -5.33
CA ASP A 321 -11.81 -1.34 -4.24
C ASP A 321 -11.06 -1.58 -2.92
N GLY A 322 -9.77 -1.23 -2.86
CA GLY A 322 -8.90 -1.38 -1.71
C GLY A 322 -8.31 -2.78 -1.51
N SER A 323 -8.72 -3.75 -2.34
CA SER A 323 -8.14 -5.09 -2.32
C SER A 323 -6.75 -5.13 -2.94
N LEU A 324 -5.93 -6.11 -2.56
CA LEU A 324 -4.62 -6.37 -3.18
C LEU A 324 -4.77 -7.42 -4.27
N LEU A 325 -4.13 -7.22 -5.42
CA LEU A 325 -3.95 -8.22 -6.47
C LEU A 325 -2.47 -8.60 -6.53
N PHE A 326 -2.14 -9.86 -6.22
CA PHE A 326 -0.78 -10.39 -6.35
C PHE A 326 -0.74 -11.32 -7.56
N ALA A 327 0.00 -10.94 -8.60
CA ALA A 327 0.28 -11.78 -9.76
C ALA A 327 1.65 -12.45 -9.64
N THR A 328 1.78 -13.69 -10.13
CA THR A 328 3.04 -14.43 -10.16
C THR A 328 3.12 -15.34 -11.39
N THR A 329 4.34 -15.69 -11.80
CA THR A 329 4.56 -16.74 -12.80
C THR A 329 4.42 -18.11 -12.14
N GLN A 330 3.53 -18.96 -12.64
CA GLN A 330 3.39 -20.36 -12.22
C GLN A 330 4.07 -21.27 -13.25
N PHE A 331 5.17 -21.91 -12.87
CA PHE A 331 5.86 -22.92 -13.69
C PHE A 331 5.27 -24.30 -13.45
N ILE A 332 5.19 -25.12 -14.50
CA ILE A 332 4.48 -26.40 -14.51
C ILE A 332 5.48 -27.53 -14.79
N GLY A 333 5.52 -28.52 -13.91
CA GLY A 333 6.31 -29.75 -14.03
C GLY A 333 7.83 -29.60 -13.83
N SER A 334 8.39 -28.40 -14.00
CA SER A 334 9.82 -28.14 -13.80
C SER A 334 10.06 -26.67 -13.39
N GLY A 335 11.07 -26.43 -12.54
CA GLY A 335 11.48 -25.08 -12.11
C GLY A 335 12.37 -24.33 -13.11
N SER A 336 12.68 -24.94 -14.26
CA SER A 336 13.53 -24.36 -15.31
C SER A 336 12.94 -23.07 -15.89
N ASP A 337 13.79 -22.10 -16.22
CA ASP A 337 13.41 -20.88 -16.95
C ASP A 337 12.74 -21.16 -18.31
N PHE A 338 12.87 -22.38 -18.85
CA PHE A 338 12.28 -22.81 -20.12
C PHE A 338 11.11 -23.77 -19.96
N ALA A 339 10.71 -24.10 -18.73
CA ALA A 339 9.53 -24.91 -18.49
C ALA A 339 8.26 -24.14 -18.85
N THR A 340 7.19 -24.87 -19.15
CA THR A 340 5.86 -24.30 -19.40
C THR A 340 5.43 -23.46 -18.20
N ALA A 341 5.00 -22.23 -18.45
CA ALA A 341 4.51 -21.35 -17.39
C ALA A 341 3.40 -20.41 -17.89
N ARG A 342 2.60 -19.95 -16.94
CA ARG A 342 1.52 -18.97 -17.12
C ARG A 342 1.53 -17.94 -15.99
N ILE A 343 0.85 -16.81 -16.16
CA ILE A 343 0.70 -15.82 -15.09
C ILE A 343 -0.67 -15.98 -14.45
N ILE A 344 -0.66 -16.21 -13.14
CA ILE A 344 -1.85 -16.31 -12.30
C ILE A 344 -1.87 -15.17 -11.27
N ALA A 345 -3.03 -14.91 -10.68
CA ALA A 345 -3.16 -13.96 -9.58
C ALA A 345 -4.14 -14.44 -8.50
N LYS A 346 -3.88 -14.00 -7.28
CA LYS A 346 -4.78 -14.12 -6.12
C LYS A 346 -5.13 -12.72 -5.63
N LYS A 347 -6.31 -12.59 -5.00
CA LYS A 347 -6.80 -11.33 -4.44
C LYS A 347 -6.94 -11.44 -2.93
N SER A 348 -6.59 -10.38 -2.21
CA SER A 348 -6.81 -10.24 -0.76
C SER A 348 -7.67 -9.01 -0.47
N THR A 349 -8.65 -9.15 0.41
CA THR A 349 -9.55 -8.06 0.85
C THR A 349 -9.26 -7.61 2.28
N ASP A 350 -8.24 -8.16 2.93
CA ASP A 350 -7.92 -7.98 4.36
C ASP A 350 -6.44 -7.59 4.59
N GLY A 351 -5.84 -6.92 3.61
CA GLY A 351 -4.47 -6.40 3.70
C GLY A 351 -3.37 -7.47 3.52
N GLY A 352 -3.73 -8.64 2.98
CA GLY A 352 -2.81 -9.73 2.66
C GLY A 352 -2.80 -10.88 3.67
N ARG A 353 -3.74 -10.91 4.64
CA ARG A 353 -3.85 -11.97 5.64
C ARG A 353 -4.46 -13.23 5.03
N THR A 354 -5.48 -13.08 4.20
CA THR A 354 -6.07 -14.19 3.44
C THR A 354 -6.11 -13.88 1.94
N TRP A 355 -6.09 -14.95 1.14
CA TRP A 355 -5.98 -14.87 -0.31
C TRP A 355 -7.00 -15.79 -0.98
N SER A 356 -7.61 -15.30 -2.06
CA SER A 356 -8.56 -16.06 -2.87
C SER A 356 -7.91 -17.29 -3.54
N LYS A 357 -8.75 -18.15 -4.12
CA LYS A 357 -8.29 -19.13 -5.12
C LYS A 357 -7.60 -18.39 -6.29
N PRO A 358 -6.58 -19.00 -6.93
CA PRO A 358 -5.89 -18.39 -8.05
C PRO A 358 -6.80 -18.29 -9.27
N ARG A 359 -6.64 -17.23 -10.06
CA ARG A 359 -7.19 -17.11 -11.42
C ARG A 359 -6.07 -16.84 -12.41
N VAL A 360 -6.27 -17.20 -13.68
CA VAL A 360 -5.30 -16.92 -14.73
C VAL A 360 -5.45 -15.48 -15.21
N LEU A 361 -4.34 -14.74 -15.28
CA LEU A 361 -4.29 -13.41 -15.91
C LEU A 361 -3.79 -13.49 -17.35
N GLN A 362 -2.82 -14.39 -17.61
CA GLN A 362 -2.26 -14.61 -18.92
C GLN A 362 -1.87 -16.08 -19.08
N GLU A 363 -2.58 -16.77 -19.97
CA GLU A 363 -2.24 -18.14 -20.35
C GLU A 363 -0.93 -18.20 -21.14
N ASN A 364 -0.33 -19.39 -21.21
CA ASN A 364 0.84 -19.60 -22.03
C ASN A 364 0.49 -19.46 -23.52
N THR A 365 1.02 -18.40 -24.14
CA THR A 365 0.89 -18.14 -25.58
C THR A 365 2.22 -18.27 -26.30
N GLY A 366 3.30 -18.56 -25.58
CA GLY A 366 4.63 -18.81 -26.13
C GLY A 366 4.87 -20.29 -26.40
N LYS A 367 5.86 -20.60 -27.24
CA LYS A 367 6.29 -21.99 -27.48
C LYS A 367 6.99 -22.62 -26.26
N LYS A 368 7.45 -21.80 -25.31
CA LYS A 368 7.97 -22.24 -24.00
C LYS A 368 7.06 -21.76 -22.89
N ASN A 369 7.03 -20.47 -22.61
CA ASN A 369 6.27 -19.92 -21.50
C ASN A 369 5.88 -18.45 -21.66
N VAL A 370 5.06 -17.99 -20.72
CA VAL A 370 4.90 -16.57 -20.38
C VAL A 370 5.28 -16.37 -18.92
N MET A 371 6.01 -15.29 -18.60
CA MET A 371 6.58 -15.07 -17.27
C MET A 371 6.84 -13.59 -16.96
N SER A 372 7.33 -13.31 -15.75
CA SER A 372 7.83 -12.00 -15.30
C SER A 372 6.78 -10.89 -15.36
N ALA A 373 5.88 -10.88 -14.37
CA ALA A 373 4.75 -9.97 -14.34
C ALA A 373 5.11 -8.60 -13.74
N THR A 374 4.60 -7.53 -14.35
CA THR A 374 4.50 -6.20 -13.74
C THR A 374 3.05 -5.72 -13.80
N LEU A 375 2.48 -5.32 -12.66
CA LEU A 375 1.20 -4.63 -12.58
C LEU A 375 1.44 -3.17 -12.21
N ARG A 376 0.87 -2.23 -12.98
CA ARG A 376 1.03 -0.80 -12.71
C ARG A 376 -0.19 0.00 -13.14
N TYR A 377 -0.60 0.97 -12.33
CA TYR A 377 -1.54 2.00 -12.79
C TYR A 377 -0.88 2.90 -13.83
N LEU A 378 -1.56 3.10 -14.96
CA LEU A 378 -1.06 3.86 -16.11
C LEU A 378 -1.34 5.37 -16.00
N ALA A 379 -2.00 5.79 -14.92
CA ALA A 379 -2.29 7.18 -14.59
C ALA A 379 -2.09 7.47 -13.09
N GLY A 380 -1.77 8.72 -12.78
CA GLY A 380 -1.56 9.23 -11.43
C GLY A 380 -2.82 9.20 -10.55
N PRO A 381 -2.67 9.38 -9.23
CA PRO A 381 -3.79 9.37 -8.28
C PRO A 381 -4.80 10.51 -8.48
N GLU A 382 -4.43 11.58 -9.19
CA GLU A 382 -5.29 12.70 -9.58
C GLU A 382 -6.31 12.35 -10.68
N HIS A 383 -6.26 11.14 -11.24
CA HIS A 383 -7.22 10.66 -12.22
C HIS A 383 -8.17 9.64 -11.60
N GLU A 384 -9.48 9.79 -11.81
CA GLU A 384 -10.45 8.77 -11.36
C GLU A 384 -10.32 7.49 -12.20
N GLN A 385 -10.25 7.62 -13.52
CA GLN A 385 -10.02 6.51 -14.42
C GLN A 385 -8.53 6.19 -14.49
N ARG A 386 -8.13 5.07 -13.90
CA ARG A 386 -6.74 4.61 -13.85
C ARG A 386 -6.65 3.20 -14.43
N PRO A 387 -6.41 3.06 -15.74
CA PRO A 387 -6.18 1.75 -16.34
C PRO A 387 -4.98 1.04 -15.68
N ILE A 388 -5.03 -0.28 -15.63
CA ILE A 388 -3.94 -1.12 -15.11
C ILE A 388 -3.23 -1.78 -16.28
N GLY A 389 -1.92 -1.59 -16.38
CA GLY A 389 -1.06 -2.33 -17.30
C GLY A 389 -0.60 -3.64 -16.68
N LEU A 390 -0.75 -4.75 -17.41
CA LEU A 390 -0.05 -6.01 -17.19
C LEU A 390 1.07 -6.10 -18.23
N PHE A 391 2.30 -6.05 -17.76
CA PHE A 391 3.47 -6.27 -18.59
C PHE A 391 4.05 -7.65 -18.30
N TYR A 392 4.45 -8.37 -19.34
CA TYR A 392 4.94 -9.73 -19.23
C TYR A 392 5.87 -10.11 -20.37
N LEU A 393 6.60 -11.20 -20.19
CA LEU A 393 7.45 -11.80 -21.21
C LEU A 393 6.76 -13.01 -21.85
N LYS A 394 6.97 -13.20 -23.15
CA LYS A 394 6.60 -14.39 -23.90
C LYS A 394 7.86 -15.01 -24.50
N LYS A 395 8.12 -16.26 -24.14
CA LYS A 395 9.31 -17.02 -24.53
C LYS A 395 8.96 -18.08 -25.56
N ASN A 396 9.65 -18.06 -26.69
CA ASN A 396 9.50 -19.07 -27.73
C ASN A 396 10.75 -19.94 -27.87
N THR A 397 11.95 -19.35 -27.81
CA THR A 397 13.23 -20.06 -27.99
C THR A 397 14.34 -19.44 -27.12
N LEU A 398 15.58 -19.91 -27.28
CA LEU A 398 16.79 -19.34 -26.67
C LEU A 398 17.18 -17.98 -27.27
N SER A 399 16.60 -17.62 -28.41
CA SER A 399 16.87 -16.38 -29.15
C SER A 399 15.61 -15.53 -29.40
N ASP A 400 14.48 -15.94 -28.82
CA ASP A 400 13.18 -15.27 -28.97
C ASP A 400 12.45 -15.20 -27.63
N LEU A 401 12.64 -14.06 -26.96
CA LEU A 401 11.94 -13.65 -25.76
C LEU A 401 11.54 -12.19 -25.93
N LYS A 402 10.24 -11.90 -25.83
CA LYS A 402 9.66 -10.59 -26.11
C LYS A 402 8.82 -10.10 -24.95
N ALA A 403 8.85 -8.79 -24.69
CA ALA A 403 7.96 -8.15 -23.72
C ALA A 403 6.67 -7.65 -24.36
N TYR A 404 5.57 -7.76 -23.63
CA TYR A 404 4.23 -7.37 -24.04
C TYR A 404 3.52 -6.56 -22.96
N LEU A 405 2.59 -5.70 -23.38
CA LEU A 405 1.67 -4.95 -22.53
C LEU A 405 0.22 -5.37 -22.85
N LYS A 406 -0.59 -5.59 -21.82
CA LYS A 406 -2.06 -5.58 -21.92
C LYS A 406 -2.65 -4.56 -20.95
N ILE A 407 -3.75 -3.93 -21.32
CA ILE A 407 -4.41 -2.90 -20.52
C ILE A 407 -5.74 -3.41 -19.99
N SER A 408 -6.02 -3.16 -18.72
CA SER A 408 -7.31 -3.37 -18.07
C SER A 408 -7.96 -2.02 -17.76
N ASN A 409 -9.22 -1.87 -18.17
CA ASN A 409 -10.05 -0.71 -17.86
C ASN A 409 -11.14 -1.03 -16.82
N ASP A 410 -11.14 -2.25 -16.27
CA ASP A 410 -12.18 -2.77 -15.37
C ASP A 410 -11.59 -3.24 -14.02
N ASN A 411 -10.57 -2.52 -13.56
CA ASN A 411 -9.88 -2.75 -12.28
C ASN A 411 -9.23 -4.13 -12.18
N GLY A 412 -8.59 -4.58 -13.27
CA GLY A 412 -7.83 -5.81 -13.35
C GLY A 412 -8.66 -7.06 -13.59
N LYS A 413 -9.99 -6.96 -13.82
CA LYS A 413 -10.85 -8.13 -14.07
C LYS A 413 -10.51 -8.78 -15.40
N THR A 414 -10.47 -7.99 -16.47
CA THR A 414 -10.09 -8.41 -17.82
C THR A 414 -8.97 -7.54 -18.37
N PHE A 415 -8.21 -8.10 -19.32
CA PHE A 415 -7.10 -7.42 -19.98
C PHE A 415 -7.29 -7.53 -21.49
N GLY A 416 -7.22 -6.39 -22.18
CA GLY A 416 -7.37 -6.29 -23.64
C GLY A 416 -6.27 -6.97 -24.45
N PRO A 417 -6.24 -6.78 -25.78
CA PRO A 417 -5.24 -7.42 -26.64
C PRO A 417 -3.79 -7.00 -26.29
N PRO A 418 -2.79 -7.87 -26.55
CA PRO A 418 -1.41 -7.57 -26.25
C PRO A 418 -0.80 -6.61 -27.28
N THR A 419 0.01 -5.67 -26.80
CA THR A 419 0.89 -4.81 -27.60
C THR A 419 2.33 -5.26 -27.37
N GLU A 420 3.08 -5.53 -28.44
CA GLU A 420 4.49 -5.91 -28.36
C GLU A 420 5.36 -4.69 -28.05
N ILE A 421 6.27 -4.82 -27.08
CA ILE A 421 7.16 -3.75 -26.62
C ILE A 421 8.52 -3.86 -27.31
N THR A 422 9.05 -5.08 -27.42
CA THR A 422 10.43 -5.34 -27.84
C THR A 422 10.48 -5.93 -29.25
N THR A 423 10.24 -5.11 -30.28
CA THR A 423 10.12 -5.59 -31.67
C THR A 423 11.41 -6.08 -32.35
N PRO A 424 12.64 -5.61 -32.03
CA PRO A 424 13.85 -6.16 -32.65
C PRO A 424 14.02 -7.65 -32.35
N PRO A 425 14.64 -8.47 -33.22
CA PRO A 425 14.96 -9.87 -32.92
C PRO A 425 15.87 -10.03 -31.69
N GLY A 426 15.76 -11.16 -30.99
CA GLY A 426 16.61 -11.48 -29.83
C GLY A 426 15.86 -11.87 -28.57
N TYR A 427 16.64 -12.11 -27.53
CA TYR A 427 16.21 -12.53 -26.20
C TYR A 427 16.23 -11.32 -25.24
N HIS A 428 15.05 -10.75 -24.98
CA HIS A 428 14.85 -9.52 -24.22
C HIS A 428 14.27 -9.79 -22.83
N VAL A 429 15.09 -9.66 -21.79
CA VAL A 429 14.68 -9.87 -20.39
C VAL A 429 14.24 -8.54 -19.78
N MET A 430 12.94 -8.43 -19.50
CA MET A 430 12.37 -7.41 -18.64
C MET A 430 12.03 -8.03 -17.29
N ASN A 431 12.71 -7.58 -16.24
CA ASN A 431 12.49 -8.11 -14.90
C ASN A 431 11.13 -7.69 -14.32
N ASN A 432 10.62 -8.40 -13.32
CA ASN A 432 9.33 -8.10 -12.70
C ASN A 432 9.33 -6.73 -12.03
N ASP A 433 8.17 -6.08 -11.99
CA ASP A 433 7.99 -4.79 -11.31
C ASP A 433 8.95 -3.68 -11.81
N ARG A 434 9.25 -3.61 -13.13
CA ARG A 434 10.28 -2.70 -13.70
C ARG A 434 9.81 -1.61 -14.66
N ILE A 435 8.51 -1.39 -14.82
CA ILE A 435 8.01 -0.27 -15.65
C ILE A 435 8.02 1.03 -14.87
N THR A 436 8.60 2.08 -15.47
CA THR A 436 8.62 3.44 -14.91
C THR A 436 7.89 4.40 -15.84
N ILE A 437 6.97 5.18 -15.28
CA ILE A 437 6.33 6.32 -15.93
C ILE A 437 6.97 7.56 -15.32
N LEU A 438 7.68 8.34 -16.15
CA LEU A 438 8.34 9.57 -15.74
C LEU A 438 7.32 10.67 -15.47
N SER A 439 7.73 11.69 -14.71
CA SER A 439 6.96 12.91 -14.47
C SER A 439 6.53 13.63 -15.76
N THR A 440 7.30 13.45 -16.84
CA THR A 440 6.99 13.96 -18.19
C THR A 440 5.88 13.20 -18.92
N GLY A 441 5.43 12.06 -18.38
CA GLY A 441 4.45 11.16 -19.01
C GLY A 441 5.07 10.10 -19.92
N ARG A 442 6.38 10.15 -20.20
CA ARG A 442 7.12 9.12 -20.94
C ARG A 442 7.20 7.81 -20.15
N TRP A 443 7.01 6.68 -20.82
CA TRP A 443 7.13 5.35 -20.22
C TRP A 443 8.44 4.70 -20.62
N LEU A 444 9.09 4.05 -19.66
CA LEU A 444 10.32 3.32 -19.82
C LEU A 444 10.12 1.85 -19.43
N ALA A 445 10.46 0.95 -20.35
CA ALA A 445 10.57 -0.48 -20.14
C ALA A 445 12.05 -0.88 -20.25
N PRO A 446 12.76 -1.04 -19.12
CA PRO A 446 14.18 -1.40 -19.13
C PRO A 446 14.34 -2.90 -19.43
N VAL A 447 15.29 -3.23 -20.30
CA VAL A 447 15.46 -4.59 -20.85
C VAL A 447 16.94 -4.92 -20.96
N ALA A 448 17.33 -6.12 -20.52
CA ALA A 448 18.62 -6.72 -20.84
C ALA A 448 18.47 -7.64 -22.07
N SER A 449 19.28 -7.41 -23.12
CA SER A 449 19.14 -8.09 -24.41
C SER A 449 20.39 -8.86 -24.80
N THR A 450 20.21 -10.04 -25.40
CA THR A 450 21.25 -10.83 -26.08
C THR A 450 20.65 -11.46 -27.33
N ALA A 451 21.44 -11.80 -28.36
CA ALA A 451 20.84 -12.40 -29.56
C ALA A 451 20.40 -13.85 -29.29
N ASP A 452 21.20 -14.59 -28.50
CA ASP A 452 20.90 -15.96 -28.07
C ASP A 452 21.50 -16.21 -26.68
N VAL A 453 20.65 -16.54 -25.71
CA VAL A 453 21.05 -16.71 -24.30
C VAL A 453 21.96 -17.91 -24.06
N HIS A 454 21.99 -18.88 -24.97
CA HIS A 454 22.84 -20.05 -24.86
C HIS A 454 24.18 -19.86 -25.58
N LYS A 455 24.16 -19.28 -26.78
CA LYS A 455 25.36 -19.13 -27.62
C LYS A 455 26.24 -17.95 -27.22
N GLU A 456 25.62 -16.80 -26.91
CA GLU A 456 26.35 -15.56 -26.59
C GLU A 456 26.40 -15.35 -25.08
N ASN A 457 25.23 -15.42 -24.43
CA ASN A 457 25.07 -15.28 -22.99
C ASN A 457 25.70 -14.00 -22.39
N HIS A 458 25.82 -12.95 -23.22
CA HIS A 458 26.28 -11.62 -22.87
C HIS A 458 25.16 -10.61 -23.14
N PHE A 459 24.82 -9.82 -22.12
CA PHE A 459 23.63 -8.97 -22.11
C PHE A 459 23.96 -7.49 -22.13
N VAL A 460 23.21 -6.75 -22.94
CA VAL A 460 23.30 -5.30 -23.02
C VAL A 460 21.95 -4.70 -22.61
N CYS A 461 21.98 -3.73 -21.70
CA CYS A 461 20.78 -3.05 -21.23
C CYS A 461 20.40 -1.89 -22.17
N THR A 462 19.12 -1.83 -22.55
CA THR A 462 18.50 -0.68 -23.21
C THR A 462 17.15 -0.36 -22.56
N CYS A 463 16.56 0.78 -22.89
CA CYS A 463 15.16 1.06 -22.56
C CYS A 463 14.31 1.03 -23.83
N PHE A 464 13.14 0.42 -23.74
CA PHE A 464 12.07 0.63 -24.70
C PHE A 464 11.21 1.78 -24.20
N ILE A 465 11.00 2.77 -25.04
CA ILE A 465 10.43 4.06 -24.71
C ILE A 465 9.10 4.20 -25.43
N SER A 466 8.07 4.59 -24.68
CA SER A 466 6.80 5.03 -25.24
C SER A 466 6.52 6.47 -24.81
N ASP A 467 6.26 7.31 -25.81
CA ASP A 467 5.87 8.72 -25.64
C ASP A 467 4.35 8.92 -25.88
N ASP A 468 3.60 7.84 -26.13
CA ASP A 468 2.19 7.83 -26.53
C ASP A 468 1.29 6.91 -25.69
N GLN A 469 1.65 6.74 -24.41
CA GLN A 469 0.93 5.95 -23.41
C GLN A 469 0.83 4.46 -23.78
N GLY A 470 1.93 3.89 -24.27
CA GLY A 470 2.10 2.47 -24.54
C GLY A 470 1.51 1.98 -25.86
N LYS A 471 1.05 2.89 -26.74
CA LYS A 471 0.52 2.53 -28.07
C LYS A 471 1.63 2.10 -29.01
N SER A 472 2.77 2.77 -28.96
CA SER A 472 3.97 2.40 -29.71
C SER A 472 5.22 2.48 -28.84
N TRP A 473 6.24 1.71 -29.23
CA TRP A 473 7.49 1.57 -28.49
C TRP A 473 8.67 1.66 -29.45
N ARG A 474 9.72 2.35 -29.01
CA ARG A 474 11.02 2.41 -29.71
C ARG A 474 12.15 2.07 -28.75
N GLN A 475 13.21 1.43 -29.24
CA GLN A 475 14.40 1.22 -28.45
C GLN A 475 15.18 2.54 -28.25
N SER A 476 15.83 2.69 -27.09
CA SER A 476 16.74 3.79 -26.79
C SER A 476 17.93 3.79 -27.75
N LYS A 477 18.47 4.97 -28.07
CA LYS A 477 19.67 5.10 -28.91
C LYS A 477 20.91 4.60 -28.18
N GLY A 478 21.04 4.96 -26.90
CA GLY A 478 22.12 4.52 -26.04
C GLY A 478 21.88 3.11 -25.50
N LYS A 479 22.99 2.45 -25.15
CA LYS A 479 23.04 1.12 -24.56
C LYS A 479 23.99 1.13 -23.36
N VAL A 480 23.71 0.29 -22.37
CA VAL A 480 24.55 0.10 -21.20
C VAL A 480 25.13 -1.31 -21.27
N ASP A 481 26.44 -1.38 -21.38
CA ASP A 481 27.21 -2.62 -21.51
C ASP A 481 28.29 -2.69 -20.44
N TYR A 482 28.61 -3.89 -19.97
CA TYR A 482 29.55 -4.12 -18.88
C TYR A 482 30.40 -5.35 -19.14
N ALA A 483 31.52 -5.49 -18.43
CA ALA A 483 32.41 -6.63 -18.63
C ALA A 483 31.77 -7.97 -18.20
N ARG A 484 32.41 -9.10 -18.56
CA ARG A 484 31.94 -10.47 -18.37
C ARG A 484 30.64 -10.75 -19.15
N ARG A 485 29.54 -11.15 -18.49
CA ARG A 485 28.24 -11.40 -19.13
C ARG A 485 27.42 -10.13 -19.38
N GLY A 486 27.99 -8.94 -19.22
CA GLY A 486 27.30 -7.70 -19.56
C GLY A 486 26.53 -7.07 -18.39
N ALA A 487 25.67 -6.12 -18.74
CA ALA A 487 24.69 -5.51 -17.84
C ALA A 487 23.38 -6.30 -17.89
N MET A 488 22.83 -6.66 -16.73
CA MET A 488 21.69 -7.59 -16.66
C MET A 488 20.56 -7.10 -15.75
N GLU A 489 19.34 -7.51 -16.10
CA GLU A 489 18.11 -7.31 -15.31
C GLU A 489 17.96 -5.87 -14.75
N PRO A 490 17.94 -4.86 -15.64
CA PRO A 490 17.98 -3.46 -15.24
C PRO A 490 16.69 -3.00 -14.56
N GLU A 491 16.83 -1.98 -13.73
CA GLU A 491 15.76 -1.13 -13.22
C GLU A 491 16.07 0.32 -13.57
N VAL A 492 15.04 1.10 -13.89
CA VAL A 492 15.18 2.55 -14.11
C VAL A 492 14.30 3.35 -13.18
N PHE A 493 14.84 4.47 -12.70
CA PHE A 493 14.25 5.28 -11.65
C PHE A 493 14.49 6.78 -11.92
N GLU A 494 13.46 7.61 -11.74
CA GLU A 494 13.55 9.06 -11.94
C GLU A 494 14.04 9.75 -10.66
N LEU A 495 15.17 10.46 -10.77
CA LEU A 495 15.76 11.26 -9.71
C LEU A 495 14.98 12.58 -9.55
N LYS A 496 15.14 13.23 -8.38
CA LYS A 496 14.46 14.51 -8.08
C LYS A 496 14.76 15.63 -9.10
N ASP A 497 15.92 15.58 -9.76
CA ASP A 497 16.33 16.55 -10.78
C ASP A 497 15.87 16.19 -12.21
N GLY A 498 15.07 15.13 -12.37
CA GLY A 498 14.53 14.68 -13.66
C GLY A 498 15.47 13.79 -14.46
N ARG A 499 16.72 13.56 -14.01
CA ARG A 499 17.58 12.53 -14.61
C ARG A 499 17.02 11.14 -14.32
N VAL A 500 17.36 10.17 -15.18
CA VAL A 500 16.97 8.77 -15.00
C VAL A 500 18.19 7.95 -14.63
N LEU A 501 18.15 7.32 -13.46
CA LEU A 501 19.14 6.34 -13.02
C LEU A 501 18.74 4.95 -13.54
N MET A 502 19.67 4.24 -14.17
CA MET A 502 19.60 2.80 -14.38
C MET A 502 20.51 2.10 -13.38
N ILE A 503 19.98 1.10 -12.69
CA ILE A 503 20.78 0.13 -11.92
C ILE A 503 20.67 -1.26 -12.56
N PHE A 504 21.71 -2.07 -12.46
CA PHE A 504 21.74 -3.41 -13.04
C PHE A 504 22.64 -4.34 -12.22
N ARG A 505 22.35 -5.65 -12.26
CA ARG A 505 23.17 -6.66 -11.56
C ARG A 505 24.45 -6.95 -12.35
N THR A 506 25.53 -7.26 -11.64
CA THR A 506 26.84 -7.55 -12.24
C THR A 506 27.45 -8.82 -11.65
N GLN A 507 28.55 -9.29 -12.26
CA GLN A 507 29.36 -10.40 -11.74
C GLN A 507 30.57 -9.92 -10.91
N PHE A 508 30.65 -8.62 -10.60
CA PHE A 508 31.82 -7.98 -10.00
C PHE A 508 31.68 -7.71 -8.49
N GLY A 509 30.58 -8.16 -7.87
CA GLY A 509 30.36 -7.95 -6.44
C GLY A 509 29.76 -6.60 -6.08
N HIS A 510 29.21 -5.89 -7.07
CA HIS A 510 28.51 -4.63 -6.88
C HIS A 510 27.33 -4.45 -7.82
N ILE A 511 26.39 -3.59 -7.44
CA ILE A 511 25.37 -3.06 -8.33
C ILE A 511 26.05 -2.08 -9.30
N GLY A 512 25.80 -2.24 -10.59
CA GLY A 512 26.22 -1.29 -11.62
C GLY A 512 25.20 -0.17 -11.78
N SER A 513 25.66 1.02 -12.18
CA SER A 513 24.80 2.17 -12.45
C SER A 513 25.17 2.90 -13.73
N SER A 514 24.19 3.58 -14.31
CA SER A 514 24.35 4.50 -15.43
C SER A 514 23.24 5.55 -15.40
N VAL A 515 23.51 6.77 -15.84
CA VAL A 515 22.54 7.89 -15.76
C VAL A 515 22.20 8.40 -17.15
N SER A 516 20.95 8.81 -17.33
CA SER A 516 20.42 9.44 -18.54
C SER A 516 19.91 10.85 -18.22
N GLY A 517 20.29 11.82 -19.04
CA GLY A 517 19.80 13.21 -18.97
C GLY A 517 18.68 13.52 -19.97
N ASP A 518 18.30 12.58 -20.83
CA ASP A 518 17.34 12.78 -21.93
C ASP A 518 16.11 11.86 -21.83
N GLY A 519 15.76 11.48 -20.60
CA GLY A 519 14.61 10.64 -20.29
C GLY A 519 14.78 9.20 -20.78
N GLY A 520 15.94 8.58 -20.54
CA GLY A 520 16.23 7.17 -20.80
C GLY A 520 16.69 6.83 -22.23
N ASN A 521 16.94 7.83 -23.07
CA ASN A 521 17.23 7.62 -24.49
C ASN A 521 18.73 7.45 -24.78
N THR A 522 19.61 8.09 -24.02
CA THR A 522 21.06 7.87 -23.99
C THR A 522 21.55 7.69 -22.56
N TRP A 523 22.72 7.07 -22.39
CA TRP A 523 23.25 6.64 -21.10
C TRP A 523 24.73 7.02 -20.97
N SER A 524 25.14 7.43 -19.77
CA SER A 524 26.54 7.64 -19.41
C SER A 524 27.36 6.34 -19.47
N THR A 525 28.68 6.44 -19.35
CA THR A 525 29.51 5.25 -19.13
C THR A 525 29.09 4.55 -17.83
N PRO A 526 28.83 3.24 -17.85
CA PRO A 526 28.46 2.51 -16.64
C PRO A 526 29.61 2.40 -15.64
N ALA A 527 29.29 2.48 -14.36
CA ALA A 527 30.24 2.39 -13.26
C ALA A 527 29.66 1.57 -12.09
N SER A 528 30.51 1.23 -11.12
CA SER A 528 30.04 0.71 -9.83
C SER A 528 29.18 1.75 -9.13
N TRP A 529 28.07 1.32 -8.54
CA TRP A 529 27.22 2.17 -7.71
C TRP A 529 27.66 2.19 -6.23
N GLY A 530 28.79 1.56 -5.89
CA GLY A 530 29.31 1.52 -4.53
C GLY A 530 28.50 0.64 -3.55
N VAL A 531 27.53 -0.13 -4.05
CA VAL A 531 26.71 -1.06 -3.27
C VAL A 531 27.16 -2.48 -3.53
N ARG A 532 27.65 -3.16 -2.49
CA ARG A 532 28.03 -4.59 -2.53
C ARG A 532 26.80 -5.45 -2.81
N ALA A 533 26.91 -6.35 -3.78
CA ALA A 533 25.82 -7.26 -4.15
C ALA A 533 26.31 -8.48 -4.95
N PRO A 534 25.62 -9.63 -4.89
CA PRO A 534 25.84 -10.74 -5.81
C PRO A 534 25.19 -10.45 -7.16
N GLU A 535 25.22 -11.41 -8.08
CA GLU A 535 24.56 -11.35 -9.39
C GLU A 535 23.02 -11.54 -9.26
N ALA A 536 22.37 -10.66 -8.49
CA ALA A 536 20.94 -10.67 -8.22
C ALA A 536 20.30 -9.29 -8.43
N PRO A 537 19.02 -9.22 -8.87
CA PRO A 537 18.27 -7.97 -8.93
C PRO A 537 18.19 -7.24 -7.60
N ALA A 538 18.29 -5.92 -7.68
CA ALA A 538 17.88 -5.01 -6.61
C ALA A 538 16.60 -4.28 -7.01
N THR A 539 15.82 -3.84 -6.03
CA THR A 539 14.59 -3.03 -6.21
C THR A 539 14.76 -1.68 -5.53
N LEU A 540 14.54 -0.59 -6.28
CA LEU A 540 14.63 0.78 -5.79
C LEU A 540 13.28 1.51 -5.90
N ARG A 541 12.82 2.12 -4.80
CA ARG A 541 11.59 2.93 -4.79
C ARG A 541 11.76 4.19 -3.97
N ARG A 542 10.98 5.22 -4.31
CA ARG A 542 10.83 6.42 -3.48
C ARG A 542 9.77 6.18 -2.42
N VAL A 543 10.10 6.36 -1.15
CA VAL A 543 9.13 6.31 -0.05
C VAL A 543 8.21 7.54 -0.15
N PRO A 544 6.89 7.40 -0.35
CA PRO A 544 6.02 8.54 -0.60
C PRO A 544 5.93 9.51 0.57
N SER A 545 6.09 9.07 1.82
CA SER A 545 5.93 9.96 2.97
C SER A 545 7.14 10.86 3.20
N THR A 546 8.36 10.37 3.01
CA THR A 546 9.59 11.15 3.25
C THR A 546 10.22 11.69 1.97
N GLY A 547 10.04 11.00 0.84
CA GLY A 547 10.74 11.30 -0.41
C GLY A 547 12.13 10.63 -0.51
N ASP A 548 12.51 9.83 0.48
CA ASP A 548 13.75 9.06 0.51
C ASP A 548 13.73 7.90 -0.49
N LEU A 549 14.90 7.34 -0.78
CA LEU A 549 15.04 6.13 -1.56
C LEU A 549 15.15 4.91 -0.64
N MET A 550 14.36 3.89 -0.94
CA MET A 550 14.43 2.56 -0.34
C MET A 550 15.01 1.58 -1.36
N LEU A 551 16.15 0.98 -1.02
CA LEU A 551 16.79 -0.09 -1.78
C LEU A 551 16.57 -1.43 -1.07
N ILE A 552 16.11 -2.44 -1.80
CA ILE A 552 16.00 -3.83 -1.32
C ILE A 552 16.86 -4.72 -2.22
N TRP A 553 17.85 -5.40 -1.64
CA TRP A 553 18.79 -6.24 -2.38
C TRP A 553 19.42 -7.31 -1.47
N ASN A 554 20.29 -8.15 -2.03
CA ASN A 554 21.09 -9.09 -1.24
C ASN A 554 22.45 -8.47 -0.89
N ASP A 555 22.69 -8.09 0.38
CA ASP A 555 23.96 -7.47 0.81
C ASP A 555 25.03 -8.54 1.12
N ASN A 556 25.48 -9.25 0.09
CA ASN A 556 26.58 -10.19 0.17
C ASN A 556 27.40 -10.21 -1.13
N TYR A 557 28.57 -10.84 -1.08
CA TYR A 557 29.30 -11.27 -2.26
C TYR A 557 30.36 -12.31 -1.86
N ASP A 558 30.39 -13.44 -2.56
CA ASP A 558 31.44 -14.45 -2.49
C ASP A 558 31.96 -14.77 -3.91
N PRO A 559 33.18 -14.34 -4.27
CA PRO A 559 33.76 -14.62 -5.58
C PRO A 559 34.08 -16.11 -5.79
N LYS A 560 34.11 -16.93 -4.73
CA LYS A 560 34.33 -18.38 -4.80
C LYS A 560 33.03 -19.17 -4.94
N ALA A 561 31.87 -18.51 -4.81
CA ALA A 561 30.59 -19.17 -4.95
C ALA A 561 30.43 -19.77 -6.35
N LYS A 562 29.89 -20.99 -6.41
CA LYS A 562 29.70 -21.74 -7.67
C LYS A 562 28.72 -21.08 -8.64
N SER A 563 27.88 -20.17 -8.14
CA SER A 563 26.80 -19.55 -8.91
C SER A 563 26.54 -18.14 -8.39
N HIS A 564 26.36 -17.18 -9.30
CA HIS A 564 25.89 -15.82 -9.04
C HIS A 564 26.67 -15.01 -7.99
N GLY A 565 27.90 -15.39 -7.64
CA GLY A 565 28.72 -14.64 -6.68
C GLY A 565 28.15 -14.63 -5.25
N GLY A 566 27.36 -15.64 -4.87
CA GLY A 566 26.84 -15.81 -3.51
C GLY A 566 25.42 -16.40 -3.48
N THR A 567 24.98 -16.85 -2.30
CA THR A 567 23.57 -17.14 -2.06
C THR A 567 22.78 -15.84 -2.11
N ARG A 568 21.52 -15.86 -2.56
CA ARG A 568 20.65 -14.66 -2.53
C ARG A 568 20.07 -14.44 -1.12
N SER A 569 20.94 -14.31 -0.12
CA SER A 569 20.62 -14.09 1.30
C SER A 569 21.79 -13.39 2.01
N PRO A 570 21.58 -12.43 2.94
CA PRO A 570 20.27 -11.95 3.43
C PRO A 570 19.51 -11.14 2.38
N LEU A 571 18.23 -10.87 2.65
CA LEU A 571 17.47 -9.84 1.94
C LEU A 571 17.47 -8.57 2.77
N THR A 572 18.23 -7.57 2.34
CA THR A 572 18.52 -6.34 3.09
C THR A 572 17.74 -5.16 2.51
N VAL A 573 17.24 -4.29 3.39
CA VAL A 573 16.68 -2.98 3.05
C VAL A 573 17.64 -1.90 3.50
N ALA A 574 17.81 -0.85 2.69
CA ALA A 574 18.43 0.38 3.12
C ALA A 574 17.72 1.65 2.67
N ILE A 575 17.88 2.71 3.46
CA ILE A 575 17.30 4.03 3.20
C ILE A 575 18.39 5.06 2.88
N SER A 576 18.13 5.90 1.87
CA SER A 576 18.97 7.03 1.46
C SER A 576 18.12 8.30 1.33
N ASP A 577 18.50 9.36 2.04
CA ASP A 577 17.90 10.69 1.98
C ASP A 577 18.57 11.61 0.93
N ASN A 578 19.61 11.12 0.26
CA ASN A 578 20.43 11.88 -0.69
C ASN A 578 20.55 11.21 -2.06
N GLU A 579 19.42 10.77 -2.62
CA GLU A 579 19.32 10.21 -3.98
C GLU A 579 20.27 9.01 -4.25
N GLY A 580 20.57 8.22 -3.22
CA GLY A 580 21.38 7.00 -3.33
C GLY A 580 22.90 7.23 -3.25
N HIS A 581 23.35 8.43 -2.88
CA HIS A 581 24.78 8.71 -2.67
C HIS A 581 25.34 8.02 -1.41
N SER A 582 24.53 7.90 -0.36
CA SER A 582 24.88 7.15 0.85
C SER A 582 23.66 6.45 1.46
N TRP A 583 23.89 5.40 2.25
CA TRP A 583 22.86 4.55 2.85
C TRP A 583 23.02 4.54 4.38
N LYS A 584 21.97 4.90 5.13
CA LYS A 584 22.06 5.13 6.59
C LYS A 584 21.49 3.99 7.43
N ILE A 585 20.28 3.55 7.10
CA ILE A 585 19.57 2.51 7.86
C ILE A 585 19.70 1.21 7.08
N LYS A 586 20.11 0.12 7.73
CA LYS A 586 20.11 -1.23 7.14
C LYS A 586 19.36 -2.20 8.04
N ARG A 587 18.41 -2.94 7.48
CA ARG A 587 17.69 -4.01 8.18
C ARG A 587 17.57 -5.22 7.26
N ASN A 588 17.61 -6.43 7.82
CA ASN A 588 17.38 -7.65 7.07
C ASN A 588 15.90 -8.08 7.22
N LEU A 589 15.24 -8.33 6.09
CA LEU A 589 13.90 -8.94 6.03
C LEU A 589 13.97 -10.46 6.20
N GLU A 590 15.05 -11.05 5.71
CA GLU A 590 15.32 -12.48 5.67
C GLU A 590 16.82 -12.70 5.87
N THR A 591 17.18 -13.74 6.63
CA THR A 591 18.58 -14.01 7.03
C THR A 591 19.03 -15.45 6.84
N GLU A 592 18.11 -16.38 6.54
CA GLU A 592 18.45 -17.80 6.42
C GLU A 592 19.42 -18.02 5.25
N THR A 593 20.56 -18.67 5.52
CA THR A 593 21.68 -18.75 4.56
C THR A 593 21.58 -19.91 3.58
N ASP A 594 20.70 -20.88 3.86
CA ASP A 594 20.38 -22.02 3.00
C ASP A 594 19.17 -21.76 2.08
N HIS A 595 18.55 -20.58 2.22
CA HIS A 595 17.47 -20.08 1.38
C HIS A 595 17.96 -18.98 0.42
N GLY A 596 17.15 -18.67 -0.59
CA GLY A 596 17.40 -17.57 -1.53
C GLY A 596 16.17 -16.70 -1.74
N TYR A 597 16.39 -15.38 -1.82
CA TYR A 597 15.35 -14.36 -1.88
C TYR A 597 15.66 -13.34 -2.96
N SER A 598 14.76 -13.14 -3.94
CA SER A 598 14.96 -12.14 -5.00
C SER A 598 13.66 -11.86 -5.77
N TYR A 599 13.73 -11.08 -6.85
CA TYR A 599 12.59 -10.68 -7.69
C TYR A 599 11.51 -9.92 -6.90
N ILE A 600 11.95 -8.91 -6.15
CA ILE A 600 11.12 -8.12 -5.25
C ILE A 600 10.23 -7.17 -6.08
N SER A 601 8.91 -7.30 -5.90
CA SER A 601 7.95 -6.23 -6.16
C SER A 601 7.75 -5.43 -4.89
N LEU A 602 7.79 -4.10 -4.99
CA LEU A 602 7.64 -3.19 -3.85
C LEU A 602 6.68 -2.05 -4.22
N ILE A 603 5.64 -1.93 -3.41
CA ILE A 603 4.68 -0.82 -3.45
C ILE A 603 4.46 -0.28 -2.03
N PHE A 604 3.98 0.95 -1.94
CA PHE A 604 3.56 1.53 -0.67
C PHE A 604 2.06 1.81 -0.70
N TYR A 605 1.36 1.37 0.34
CA TYR A 605 -0.08 1.49 0.43
C TYR A 605 -0.51 1.60 1.89
N GLN A 606 -1.34 2.60 2.19
CA GLN A 606 -1.90 2.84 3.52
C GLN A 606 -0.86 2.86 4.66
N GLY A 607 0.29 3.49 4.43
CA GLY A 607 1.35 3.62 5.45
C GLY A 607 2.22 2.37 5.61
N ARG A 608 2.14 1.43 4.66
CA ARG A 608 2.86 0.15 4.72
C ARG A 608 3.71 -0.05 3.47
N ALA A 609 4.88 -0.66 3.62
CA ALA A 609 5.63 -1.25 2.53
C ALA A 609 5.08 -2.66 2.29
N ILE A 610 4.55 -2.89 1.09
CA ILE A 610 3.97 -4.17 0.68
C ILE A 610 4.86 -4.78 -0.40
N MET A 611 5.25 -6.03 -0.19
CA MET A 611 6.29 -6.70 -0.94
C MET A 611 5.84 -8.09 -1.39
N GLY A 612 6.27 -8.47 -2.59
CA GLY A 612 6.20 -9.82 -3.11
C GLY A 612 7.56 -10.25 -3.62
N TYR A 613 8.06 -11.42 -3.24
CA TYR A 613 9.35 -11.93 -3.69
C TYR A 613 9.36 -13.45 -3.63
N TYR A 614 10.27 -14.08 -4.38
CA TYR A 614 10.37 -15.52 -4.29
C TYR A 614 11.25 -15.95 -3.11
N VAL A 615 10.99 -17.16 -2.61
CA VAL A 615 11.78 -17.85 -1.60
C VAL A 615 12.17 -19.20 -2.19
N SER A 616 13.47 -19.44 -2.39
CA SER A 616 13.98 -20.76 -2.77
C SER A 616 14.40 -21.53 -1.52
N ASP A 617 13.93 -22.76 -1.38
CA ASP A 617 14.32 -23.68 -0.30
C ASP A 617 15.60 -24.48 -0.67
N PRO A 618 16.17 -25.27 0.26
CA PRO A 618 17.33 -26.12 0.00
C PRO A 618 17.11 -27.17 -1.11
N ASP A 619 15.86 -27.59 -1.33
CA ASP A 619 15.46 -28.50 -2.41
C ASP A 619 15.28 -27.77 -3.77
N ARG A 620 15.56 -26.46 -3.81
CA ARG A 620 15.42 -25.56 -4.96
C ARG A 620 14.00 -25.42 -5.48
N LYS A 621 12.99 -25.73 -4.67
CA LYS A 621 11.62 -25.30 -4.95
C LYS A 621 11.51 -23.82 -4.63
N ILE A 622 10.67 -23.13 -5.39
CA ILE A 622 10.55 -21.68 -5.31
C ILE A 622 9.10 -21.29 -5.02
N SER A 623 8.84 -20.82 -3.82
CA SER A 623 7.55 -20.24 -3.41
C SER A 623 7.54 -18.74 -3.64
N SER A 624 6.35 -18.12 -3.67
CA SER A 624 6.21 -16.66 -3.73
C SER A 624 5.60 -16.13 -2.44
N ARG A 625 6.39 -15.34 -1.71
CA ARG A 625 6.10 -14.79 -0.40
C ARG A 625 5.53 -13.38 -0.52
N PHE A 626 4.51 -13.12 0.27
CA PHE A 626 3.98 -11.80 0.55
C PHE A 626 4.52 -11.31 1.89
N ARG A 627 4.85 -10.01 1.96
CA ARG A 627 5.18 -9.34 3.20
C ARG A 627 4.57 -7.93 3.23
N SER A 628 4.05 -7.52 4.40
CA SER A 628 3.50 -6.18 4.61
C SER A 628 3.99 -5.64 5.95
N ILE A 629 4.72 -4.52 5.93
CA ILE A 629 5.38 -3.93 7.11
C ILE A 629 4.95 -2.47 7.25
N PRO A 630 4.61 -1.98 8.47
CA PRO A 630 4.43 -0.55 8.72
C PRO A 630 5.68 0.25 8.28
N LEU A 631 5.48 1.42 7.67
CA LEU A 631 6.62 2.24 7.22
C LEU A 631 7.50 2.72 8.38
N ALA A 632 6.91 3.01 9.54
CA ALA A 632 7.63 3.46 10.74
C ALA A 632 8.76 2.48 11.14
N TRP A 633 8.53 1.18 10.97
CA TRP A 633 9.52 0.13 11.25
C TRP A 633 10.86 0.33 10.50
N PHE A 634 10.85 0.96 9.31
CA PHE A 634 12.08 1.20 8.55
C PHE A 634 12.85 2.45 9.01
N TYR A 635 12.26 3.28 9.86
CA TYR A 635 12.85 4.53 10.37
C TYR A 635 13.12 4.51 11.87
N GLU A 636 12.66 3.47 12.58
CA GLU A 636 13.07 3.21 13.95
C GLU A 636 14.59 3.01 14.03
N GLU A 637 15.23 3.58 15.05
CA GLU A 637 16.64 3.30 15.35
C GLU A 637 16.78 1.82 15.69
N THR A 638 17.76 1.14 15.10
CA THR A 638 18.16 -0.19 15.55
C THR A 638 19.02 0.01 16.79
N ALA A 639 18.71 -0.69 17.89
CA ALA A 639 19.69 -0.87 18.95
C ALA A 639 20.85 -1.66 18.33
N ASP A 640 21.98 -0.98 18.10
CA ASP A 640 23.21 -1.58 17.58
C ASP A 640 23.77 -2.68 18.50
#